data_AF-A0A498L9K1-F1
#
_entry.id   AF-A0A498L9K1-F1
#
_cell.length_a   1.000
_cell.length_b   1.000
_cell.length_c   1.000
_cell.angle_alpha   90.00
_cell.angle_beta   90.00
_cell.angle_gamma   90.00
#
_symmetry.space_group_name_H-M   'P 1'
#
loop_
_entity.id
_entity.type
_entity.pdbx_description
1 polymer ?
#
loop_
_entity_poly.entity_id
_entity_poly.type
_entity_poly.pdbx_seq_one_letter_code
_entity_poly.pdbx_strand_id
1 'polypeptide(L)'
;MVEYILQKKKIPAVLPDNIRVTSPGKEYPKYLFPDEASCQRCPGVVPLSDPILITKRAKILTSWGIIEDVSTYCKQCPLCGIFYRYQEWKDKLHNFNDYNIVDIPLCLTLRSLLQVHTAVSRTVEALEDTTGVKFPSGDTVLHAYLHFEALTDHDYKFSCVTCGDHPPVVIMDLHKKGVFHLSVSDIQGPVENYNGNVNLEEFWESLSSDMIGRGFVASGRHNPFAVSPTYEFWAPWIGKRTRCSNFVLNTEFEKIHVSKSVSEISEITVTEDRLREELFKQKVEVVRKLCRECGLDSHGSRSDLLLRLSNEMKSRQAYDKIFEKIWGASGGWAVIMCPCGIVYSIKCNLRAESPRDFADLLLSWKHMPNVIIYDFARGLATHMNLRESEKRAKILTSWGIIEDVSTYCKQCPLCGIFYRYQEWKDQLHNFNDYNIVDIPLCLTLRSLLQVHTAVSRTVEALEDTTGVKFPSGDTVLHAYLHFEALTDHDYKFSCVTCGDHPPVVIMDLHKKGVFHLSVSDIQGPVENYNGNVNLEEFWESLSSDMIGRGFVASGRHNPFAVSPTYEFWAPWIGKRTRCSNFVLNTEFEKIHVSKSVSEISEITVTEDRLREELFKQKVEVVRKLCRECGLDSHGSRSDLLLRLSNEMKSRQAYDKIFEKIWGASGGWAVIMCPCGIVYSIKCNLRAESPRDFADLLLSWKHMPNVIIYDFARGLATHMNLRESEKVPISPFEGRLAEPSQLNIELAKSGKLKVSLPWLNTKKAVPDINGHPVTGSPHHYVLYDRFHEANTKDIKDVLRKLTLVPQLAGKVNSQVAEQLFAKMKKNNYFLNMSLPSTHIFQMRNIIHHYNVKKNNKVLHRLRKTFGSMLATNMYGQAVLGNPCLSPEEPGGTDVVMEDSTQTPTMVTCSGECFGFFKFDNVVYNAPFVPLFRK
;
A
#
# COMPACT_ATOMS: atom_id res chain seq x y z
N MET A 1 24.55 -32.86 -15.89
CA MET A 1 25.27 -32.94 -17.18
C MET A 1 25.11 -31.66 -17.98
N VAL A 2 23.88 -31.17 -18.18
CA VAL A 2 23.63 -29.86 -18.84
C VAL A 2 24.49 -28.73 -18.25
N GLU A 3 24.46 -28.54 -16.93
CA GLU A 3 25.29 -27.55 -16.23
C GLU A 3 26.79 -27.72 -16.52
N TYR A 4 27.29 -28.96 -16.51
CA TYR A 4 28.69 -29.26 -16.82
C TYR A 4 29.05 -28.82 -18.25
N ILE A 5 28.23 -29.17 -19.23
CA ILE A 5 28.47 -28.78 -20.63
C ILE A 5 28.42 -27.26 -20.76
N LEU A 6 27.43 -26.60 -20.17
CA LEU A 6 27.29 -25.16 -20.23
C LEU A 6 28.51 -24.43 -19.64
N GLN A 7 29.11 -24.98 -18.58
CA GLN A 7 30.27 -24.37 -17.91
C GLN A 7 31.63 -24.75 -18.52
N LYS A 8 31.79 -25.95 -19.08
CA LYS A 8 33.10 -26.52 -19.46
C LYS A 8 33.26 -26.82 -20.94
N LYS A 9 32.19 -26.82 -21.73
CA LYS A 9 32.19 -27.15 -23.17
C LYS A 9 31.73 -25.99 -24.07
N LYS A 10 31.92 -24.75 -23.61
CA LYS A 10 31.63 -23.55 -24.42
C LYS A 10 32.45 -23.53 -25.71
N ILE A 11 31.81 -23.08 -26.78
CA ILE A 11 32.38 -22.95 -28.12
C ILE A 11 32.73 -21.47 -28.32
N PRO A 12 33.97 -21.10 -28.72
CA PRO A 12 34.32 -19.71 -28.95
C PRO A 12 33.43 -19.08 -30.05
N ALA A 13 32.90 -17.87 -29.82
CA ALA A 13 32.12 -17.15 -30.84
C ALA A 13 32.93 -16.88 -32.12
N VAL A 14 34.22 -16.58 -31.97
CA VAL A 14 35.16 -16.43 -33.08
C VAL A 14 35.94 -17.74 -33.24
N LEU A 15 35.44 -18.61 -34.12
CA LEU A 15 36.12 -19.87 -34.44
C LEU A 15 37.35 -19.64 -35.33
N PRO A 16 38.41 -20.47 -35.23
CA PRO A 16 39.54 -20.45 -36.16
C PRO A 16 39.15 -20.81 -37.61
N ASP A 17 39.87 -20.28 -38.60
CA ASP A 17 39.55 -20.44 -40.03
C ASP A 17 39.54 -21.91 -40.47
N ASN A 18 40.46 -22.72 -39.94
CA ASN A 18 40.51 -24.16 -40.24
C ASN A 18 39.24 -24.90 -39.79
N ILE A 19 38.46 -24.38 -38.83
CA ILE A 19 37.17 -24.92 -38.39
C ILE A 19 36.01 -24.39 -39.24
N ARG A 20 36.08 -23.12 -39.64
CA ARG A 20 35.02 -22.44 -40.43
C ARG A 20 34.86 -22.98 -41.84
N VAL A 21 35.96 -23.32 -42.50
CA VAL A 21 35.96 -23.69 -43.92
C VAL A 21 35.44 -25.11 -44.12
N THR A 22 34.43 -25.24 -44.98
CA THR A 22 33.92 -26.51 -45.52
C THR A 22 35.01 -27.16 -46.38
N SER A 23 35.37 -28.41 -46.10
CA SER A 23 36.39 -29.14 -46.85
C SER A 23 35.75 -30.36 -47.51
N PRO A 24 35.46 -30.32 -48.83
CA PRO A 24 34.97 -31.50 -49.56
C PRO A 24 35.99 -32.64 -49.43
N GLY A 25 35.55 -33.83 -49.05
CA GLY A 25 36.41 -35.02 -48.94
C GLY A 25 37.18 -35.18 -47.64
N LYS A 26 36.89 -34.38 -46.59
CA LYS A 26 37.49 -34.59 -45.27
C LYS A 26 36.87 -35.78 -44.55
N GLU A 27 37.70 -36.71 -44.07
CA GLU A 27 37.25 -37.80 -43.21
C GLU A 27 36.94 -37.28 -41.80
N TYR A 28 35.68 -37.42 -41.38
CA TYR A 28 35.27 -37.21 -39.99
C TYR A 28 35.55 -38.47 -39.16
N PRO A 29 35.88 -38.32 -37.85
CA PRO A 29 36.07 -39.48 -36.98
C PRO A 29 34.78 -40.30 -36.88
N LYS A 30 34.89 -41.61 -37.12
CA LYS A 30 33.77 -42.57 -36.99
C LYS A 30 33.55 -43.09 -35.57
N TYR A 31 34.48 -42.83 -34.65
CA TYR A 31 34.41 -43.22 -33.25
C TYR A 31 34.60 -41.99 -32.38
N LEU A 32 33.54 -41.60 -31.67
CA LEU A 32 33.47 -40.33 -30.94
C LEU A 32 33.48 -40.60 -29.44
N PHE A 33 34.57 -40.22 -28.78
CA PHE A 33 34.81 -40.47 -27.35
C PHE A 33 34.85 -39.16 -26.56
N PRO A 34 34.27 -39.10 -25.34
CA PRO A 34 34.45 -37.94 -24.46
C PRO A 34 35.92 -37.81 -24.02
N ASP A 35 36.45 -36.59 -24.05
CA ASP A 35 37.83 -36.29 -23.65
C ASP A 35 38.08 -36.45 -22.15
N GLU A 36 37.04 -36.37 -21.32
CA GLU A 36 37.19 -36.45 -19.87
C GLU A 36 37.80 -37.78 -19.43
N ALA A 37 38.86 -37.70 -18.61
CA ALA A 37 39.45 -38.86 -17.95
C ALA A 37 39.00 -39.00 -16.47
N SER A 38 38.55 -37.92 -15.86
CA SER A 38 38.10 -37.87 -14.47
C SER A 38 36.80 -37.09 -14.29
N CYS A 39 36.02 -37.44 -13.27
CA CYS A 39 34.74 -36.82 -12.96
C CYS A 39 34.93 -35.37 -12.52
N GLN A 40 34.19 -34.47 -13.16
CA GLN A 40 34.24 -33.01 -12.95
C GLN A 40 33.26 -32.52 -11.88
N ARG A 41 32.52 -33.43 -11.22
CA ARG A 41 31.56 -33.11 -10.14
C ARG A 41 32.00 -33.63 -8.77
N CYS A 42 32.62 -34.80 -8.70
CA CYS A 42 33.02 -35.38 -7.42
C CYS A 42 34.20 -34.60 -6.84
N PRO A 43 34.29 -34.47 -5.51
CA PRO A 43 35.49 -33.94 -4.87
C PRO A 43 36.67 -34.91 -5.08
N GLY A 44 37.83 -34.37 -5.45
CA GLY A 44 39.03 -35.16 -5.75
C GLY A 44 39.09 -35.70 -7.20
N VAL A 45 40.16 -36.43 -7.52
CA VAL A 45 40.36 -37.00 -8.86
C VAL A 45 39.74 -38.40 -8.92
N VAL A 46 38.52 -38.49 -9.44
CA VAL A 46 37.80 -39.76 -9.59
C VAL A 46 37.88 -40.19 -11.06
N PRO A 47 38.61 -41.27 -11.42
CA PRO A 47 38.70 -41.72 -12.80
C PRO A 47 37.33 -42.19 -13.31
N LEU A 48 37.04 -41.91 -14.58
CA LEU A 48 35.83 -42.39 -15.25
C LEU A 48 35.99 -43.83 -15.74
N SER A 49 34.88 -44.49 -16.03
CA SER A 49 34.87 -45.82 -16.66
C SER A 49 35.57 -45.82 -18.02
N ASP A 50 35.90 -47.01 -18.52
CA ASP A 50 36.19 -47.20 -19.93
C ASP A 50 35.01 -46.72 -20.80
N PRO A 51 35.25 -46.33 -22.06
CA PRO A 51 34.20 -45.88 -22.96
C PRO A 51 33.09 -46.92 -23.17
N ILE A 52 31.86 -46.53 -22.85
CA ILE A 52 30.63 -47.29 -23.02
C ILE A 52 29.99 -46.87 -24.33
N LEU A 53 29.72 -47.82 -25.22
CA LEU A 53 29.07 -47.56 -26.51
C LEU A 53 27.60 -47.15 -26.30
N ILE A 54 27.20 -46.01 -26.85
CA ILE A 54 25.81 -45.53 -26.85
C ILE A 54 25.08 -46.07 -28.09
N THR A 55 25.62 -45.81 -29.28
CA THR A 55 25.03 -46.23 -30.56
C THR A 55 26.11 -46.35 -31.62
N LYS A 56 25.88 -47.20 -32.63
CA LYS A 56 26.67 -47.29 -33.88
C LYS A 56 25.97 -46.66 -35.08
N ARG A 57 24.78 -46.06 -34.85
CA ARG A 57 23.89 -45.53 -35.88
C ARG A 57 23.79 -44.00 -35.82
N ALA A 58 24.78 -43.34 -35.22
CA ALA A 58 24.80 -41.89 -35.22
C ALA A 58 25.05 -41.37 -36.64
N LYS A 59 24.55 -40.17 -36.90
CA LYS A 59 24.61 -39.48 -38.18
C LYS A 59 25.32 -38.16 -38.01
N ILE A 60 26.29 -37.87 -38.88
CA ILE A 60 26.88 -36.53 -39.00
C ILE A 60 26.21 -35.82 -40.18
N LEU A 61 25.52 -34.72 -39.88
CA LEU A 61 24.84 -33.86 -40.84
C LEU A 61 25.82 -32.80 -41.34
N THR A 62 25.98 -32.72 -42.65
CA THR A 62 26.88 -31.76 -43.31
C THR A 62 26.15 -31.02 -44.42
N SER A 63 26.73 -29.95 -44.96
CA SER A 63 26.19 -29.25 -46.14
C SER A 63 26.17 -30.09 -47.42
N TRP A 64 26.83 -31.26 -47.45
CA TRP A 64 27.01 -32.09 -48.64
C TRP A 64 26.29 -33.43 -48.56
N GLY A 65 25.67 -33.75 -47.42
CA GLY A 65 25.00 -35.02 -47.18
C GLY A 65 25.15 -35.50 -45.75
N ILE A 66 24.87 -36.77 -45.53
CA ILE A 66 24.88 -37.41 -44.21
C ILE A 66 25.91 -38.52 -44.18
N ILE A 67 26.76 -38.52 -43.16
CA ILE A 67 27.68 -39.61 -42.88
C ILE A 67 27.03 -40.52 -41.84
N GLU A 68 26.75 -41.76 -42.23
CA GLU A 68 26.13 -42.77 -41.38
C GLU A 68 27.17 -43.69 -40.72
N ASP A 69 26.70 -44.61 -39.89
CA ASP A 69 27.50 -45.61 -39.16
C ASP A 69 28.58 -45.03 -38.23
N VAL A 70 28.29 -43.88 -37.63
CA VAL A 70 29.16 -43.25 -36.62
C VAL A 70 28.84 -43.83 -35.24
N SER A 71 29.88 -44.18 -34.50
CA SER A 71 29.79 -44.72 -33.14
C SER A 71 30.04 -43.64 -32.10
N THR A 72 29.08 -43.44 -31.20
CA THR A 72 29.21 -42.50 -30.06
C THR A 72 29.36 -43.27 -28.75
N TYR A 73 30.20 -42.74 -27.88
CA TYR A 73 30.51 -43.34 -26.59
C TYR A 73 30.28 -42.34 -25.45
N CYS A 74 30.03 -42.87 -24.25
CA CYS A 74 30.06 -42.12 -23.00
C CYS A 74 31.03 -42.76 -22.00
N LYS A 75 31.41 -42.03 -20.96
CA LYS A 75 32.12 -42.56 -19.79
C LYS A 75 31.32 -42.26 -18.53
N GLN A 76 31.22 -43.22 -17.63
CA GLN A 76 30.43 -43.08 -16.40
C GLN A 76 31.35 -42.86 -15.19
N CYS A 77 30.99 -41.93 -14.31
CA CYS A 77 31.60 -41.84 -12.99
C CYS A 77 31.04 -42.94 -12.08
N PRO A 78 31.89 -43.83 -11.51
CA PRO A 78 31.42 -44.91 -10.65
C PRO A 78 30.86 -44.41 -9.30
N LEU A 79 31.24 -43.20 -8.85
CA LEU A 79 30.79 -42.66 -7.56
C LEU A 79 29.45 -41.91 -7.64
N CYS A 80 29.31 -40.97 -8.59
CA CYS A 80 28.11 -40.15 -8.69
C CYS A 80 27.16 -40.56 -9.82
N GLY A 81 27.55 -41.56 -10.63
CA GLY A 81 26.72 -42.09 -11.71
C GLY A 81 26.58 -41.18 -12.94
N ILE A 82 27.21 -40.01 -12.98
CA ILE A 82 27.13 -39.09 -14.14
C ILE A 82 27.82 -39.69 -15.37
N PHE A 83 27.15 -39.58 -16.51
CA PHE A 83 27.70 -39.92 -17.82
C PHE A 83 28.23 -38.68 -18.54
N TYR A 84 29.46 -38.77 -19.05
CA TYR A 84 30.09 -37.79 -19.92
C TYR A 84 30.00 -38.29 -21.35
N ARG A 85 29.45 -37.48 -22.27
CA ARG A 85 29.31 -37.79 -23.69
C ARG A 85 30.25 -36.92 -24.52
N TYR A 86 30.55 -37.37 -25.73
CA TYR A 86 31.35 -36.61 -26.70
C TYR A 86 30.76 -35.21 -26.97
N GLN A 87 31.56 -34.15 -26.84
CA GLN A 87 31.15 -32.76 -27.13
C GLN A 87 32.33 -31.90 -27.61
N GLU A 88 33.22 -32.44 -28.45
CA GLU A 88 34.47 -31.78 -28.83
C GLU A 88 34.34 -30.96 -30.11
N TRP A 89 34.16 -29.64 -29.98
CA TRP A 89 34.01 -28.74 -31.14
C TRP A 89 35.28 -28.63 -32.01
N LYS A 90 36.46 -28.96 -31.46
CA LYS A 90 37.74 -28.93 -32.17
C LYS A 90 37.78 -29.91 -33.35
N ASP A 91 36.96 -30.95 -33.30
CA ASP A 91 36.80 -31.94 -34.36
C ASP A 91 35.88 -31.47 -35.49
N LYS A 92 35.47 -30.19 -35.46
CA LYS A 92 34.47 -29.57 -36.34
C LYS A 92 33.06 -30.14 -36.18
N LEU A 93 32.78 -30.85 -35.09
CA LEU A 93 31.51 -31.50 -34.85
C LEU A 93 30.79 -30.90 -33.64
N HIS A 94 29.48 -30.88 -33.71
CA HIS A 94 28.60 -30.48 -32.63
C HIS A 94 27.61 -31.62 -32.34
N ASN A 95 27.77 -32.26 -31.18
CA ASN A 95 26.86 -33.33 -30.76
C ASN A 95 25.58 -32.72 -30.16
N PHE A 96 24.42 -32.98 -30.78
CA PHE A 96 23.13 -32.57 -30.24
C PHE A 96 22.56 -33.62 -29.27
N ASN A 97 22.43 -34.87 -29.71
CA ASN A 97 21.74 -35.91 -28.92
C ASN A 97 22.33 -37.33 -29.06
N ASP A 98 23.62 -37.46 -29.37
CA ASP A 98 24.35 -38.73 -29.57
C ASP A 98 23.95 -39.55 -30.81
N TYR A 99 22.81 -39.24 -31.43
CA TYR A 99 22.34 -39.81 -32.69
C TYR A 99 22.43 -38.83 -33.87
N ASN A 100 22.23 -37.55 -33.61
CA ASN A 100 22.34 -36.49 -34.60
C ASN A 100 23.49 -35.56 -34.18
N ILE A 101 24.52 -35.52 -35.01
CA ILE A 101 25.70 -34.67 -34.85
C ILE A 101 25.72 -33.74 -36.05
N VAL A 102 25.97 -32.46 -35.85
CA VAL A 102 25.99 -31.47 -36.92
C VAL A 102 27.42 -31.00 -37.10
N ASP A 103 27.91 -30.89 -38.32
CA ASP A 103 29.20 -30.24 -38.53
C ASP A 103 29.09 -28.72 -38.29
N ILE A 104 30.15 -28.15 -37.74
CA ILE A 104 30.19 -26.72 -37.41
C ILE A 104 30.00 -25.84 -38.67
N PRO A 105 30.56 -26.17 -39.85
CA PRO A 105 30.27 -25.43 -41.08
C PRO A 105 28.78 -25.36 -41.43
N LEU A 106 27.99 -26.42 -41.25
CA LEU A 106 26.55 -26.38 -41.45
C LEU A 106 25.87 -25.49 -40.41
N CYS A 107 26.27 -25.53 -39.13
CA CYS A 107 25.77 -24.59 -38.12
C CYS A 107 26.03 -23.12 -38.51
N LEU A 108 27.22 -22.80 -39.02
CA LEU A 108 27.57 -21.45 -39.49
C LEU A 108 26.79 -21.05 -40.77
N THR A 109 26.51 -22.02 -41.63
CA THR A 109 25.66 -21.83 -42.81
C THR A 109 24.23 -21.51 -42.39
N LEU A 110 23.66 -22.27 -41.47
CA LEU A 110 22.33 -22.02 -40.89
C LEU A 110 22.25 -20.63 -40.24
N ARG A 111 23.28 -20.24 -39.47
CA ARG A 111 23.40 -18.90 -38.89
C ARG A 111 23.32 -17.81 -39.97
N SER A 112 24.06 -17.97 -41.06
CA SER A 112 24.09 -17.01 -42.18
C SER A 112 22.76 -16.95 -42.92
N LEU A 113 22.13 -18.11 -43.16
CA LEU A 113 20.83 -18.22 -43.82
C LEU A 113 19.71 -17.58 -43.02
N LEU A 114 19.73 -17.71 -41.68
CA LEU A 114 18.78 -17.04 -40.80
C LEU A 114 18.91 -15.51 -40.86
N GLN A 115 20.12 -14.97 -41.04
CA GLN A 115 20.34 -13.52 -41.22
C GLN A 115 19.75 -12.99 -42.52
N VAL A 116 19.64 -13.83 -43.55
CA VAL A 116 18.98 -13.48 -44.84
C VAL A 116 17.55 -14.03 -44.92
N HIS A 117 16.91 -14.25 -43.78
CA HIS A 117 15.48 -14.62 -43.64
C HIS A 117 15.10 -15.99 -44.22
N THR A 118 16.04 -16.93 -44.30
CA THR A 118 15.78 -18.32 -44.71
C THR A 118 15.55 -19.19 -43.48
N ALA A 119 14.38 -19.83 -43.38
CA ALA A 119 14.06 -20.76 -42.31
C ALA A 119 14.89 -22.05 -42.39
N VAL A 120 15.18 -22.67 -41.24
CA VAL A 120 15.93 -23.93 -41.17
C VAL A 120 15.24 -25.05 -41.93
N SER A 121 13.91 -25.16 -41.85
CA SER A 121 13.15 -26.18 -42.61
C SER A 121 13.36 -26.07 -44.12
N ARG A 122 13.34 -24.85 -44.68
CA ARG A 122 13.64 -24.61 -46.10
C ARG A 122 15.08 -24.95 -46.46
N THR A 123 16.01 -24.73 -45.52
CA THR A 123 17.41 -25.12 -45.72
C THR A 123 17.54 -26.63 -45.77
N VAL A 124 16.83 -27.35 -44.89
CA VAL A 124 16.78 -28.81 -44.90
C VAL A 124 16.19 -29.33 -46.21
N GLU A 125 15.04 -28.79 -46.65
CA GLU A 125 14.44 -29.13 -47.95
C GLU A 125 15.43 -28.93 -49.11
N ALA A 126 16.13 -27.78 -49.14
CA ALA A 126 17.14 -27.51 -50.16
C ALA A 126 18.33 -28.48 -50.11
N LEU A 127 18.76 -28.89 -48.92
CA LEU A 127 19.83 -29.88 -48.75
C LEU A 127 19.37 -31.27 -49.22
N GLU A 128 18.13 -31.67 -48.91
CA GLU A 128 17.55 -32.94 -49.38
C GLU A 128 17.48 -32.98 -50.92
N ASP A 129 16.99 -31.90 -51.55
CA ASP A 129 16.90 -31.78 -53.00
C ASP A 129 18.28 -31.80 -53.68
N THR A 130 19.27 -31.15 -53.07
CA THR A 130 20.62 -31.02 -53.65
C THR A 130 21.45 -32.29 -53.47
N THR A 131 21.31 -32.98 -52.33
CA THR A 131 22.14 -34.14 -52.00
C THR A 131 21.48 -35.47 -52.36
N GLY A 132 20.16 -35.49 -52.56
CA GLY A 132 19.37 -36.71 -52.76
C GLY A 132 19.23 -37.57 -51.50
N VAL A 133 19.67 -37.08 -50.33
CA VAL A 133 19.63 -37.80 -49.05
C VAL A 133 18.56 -37.20 -48.15
N LYS A 134 17.83 -38.06 -47.44
CA LYS A 134 16.80 -37.62 -46.48
C LYS A 134 17.43 -37.19 -45.15
N PHE A 135 17.26 -35.93 -44.78
CA PHE A 135 17.73 -35.34 -43.54
C PHE A 135 16.74 -35.60 -42.38
N PRO A 136 17.18 -35.45 -41.12
CA PRO A 136 16.26 -35.32 -40.00
C PRO A 136 15.29 -34.14 -40.21
N SER A 137 14.15 -34.16 -39.51
CA SER A 137 13.15 -33.10 -39.65
C SER A 137 13.74 -31.70 -39.42
N GLY A 138 13.18 -30.69 -40.09
CA GLY A 138 13.57 -29.29 -39.89
C GLY A 138 13.61 -28.87 -38.42
N ASP A 139 12.67 -29.37 -37.60
CA ASP A 139 12.64 -29.13 -36.15
C ASP A 139 13.85 -29.74 -35.43
N THR A 140 14.25 -30.96 -35.80
CA THR A 140 15.43 -31.62 -35.22
C THR A 140 16.70 -30.85 -35.54
N VAL A 141 16.85 -30.41 -36.80
CA VAL A 141 18.01 -29.61 -37.23
C VAL A 141 18.00 -28.23 -36.57
N LEU A 142 16.83 -27.61 -36.41
CA LEU A 142 16.67 -26.35 -35.68
C LEU A 142 17.06 -26.51 -34.20
N HIS A 143 16.62 -27.58 -33.53
CA HIS A 143 17.01 -27.84 -32.15
C HIS A 143 18.51 -28.11 -32.00
N ALA A 144 19.12 -28.84 -32.93
CA ALA A 144 20.56 -29.03 -32.95
C ALA A 144 21.32 -27.70 -33.15
N TYR A 145 20.82 -26.82 -34.02
CA TYR A 145 21.37 -25.48 -34.21
C TYR A 145 21.21 -24.58 -32.98
N LEU A 146 20.04 -24.58 -32.33
CA LEU A 146 19.80 -23.80 -31.10
C LEU A 146 20.66 -24.32 -29.93
N HIS A 147 20.85 -25.64 -29.83
CA HIS A 147 21.79 -26.24 -28.88
C HIS A 147 23.23 -25.77 -29.13
N PHE A 148 23.64 -25.65 -30.40
CA PHE A 148 24.92 -25.05 -30.78
C PHE A 148 25.05 -23.57 -30.39
N GLU A 149 24.04 -22.75 -30.67
CA GLU A 149 24.06 -21.33 -30.29
C GLU A 149 24.09 -21.13 -28.77
N ALA A 150 23.37 -21.95 -28.00
CA ALA A 150 23.41 -21.90 -26.53
C ALA A 150 24.79 -22.25 -25.93
N LEU A 151 25.59 -23.06 -26.64
CA LEU A 151 26.98 -23.35 -26.28
C LEU A 151 27.99 -22.36 -26.83
N THR A 152 27.59 -21.47 -27.75
CA THR A 152 28.50 -20.47 -28.31
C THR A 152 28.70 -19.31 -27.32
N ASP A 153 29.96 -18.95 -27.06
CA ASP A 153 30.37 -17.91 -26.10
C ASP A 153 30.41 -16.53 -26.76
N HIS A 154 29.22 -16.04 -27.10
CA HIS A 154 29.05 -14.68 -27.64
C HIS A 154 29.26 -13.64 -26.55
N ASP A 155 30.00 -12.57 -26.86
CA ASP A 155 30.30 -11.52 -25.88
C ASP A 155 29.11 -10.60 -25.58
N TYR A 156 28.07 -10.67 -26.43
CA TYR A 156 26.84 -9.89 -26.35
C TYR A 156 27.05 -8.44 -25.88
N LYS A 157 28.09 -7.79 -26.42
CA LYS A 157 28.47 -6.44 -25.98
C LYS A 157 27.40 -5.40 -26.33
N PHE A 158 26.67 -5.59 -27.44
CA PHE A 158 25.60 -4.70 -27.92
C PHE A 158 25.97 -3.22 -27.83
N SER A 159 27.13 -2.88 -28.38
CA SER A 159 27.72 -1.54 -28.33
C SER A 159 28.07 -1.09 -29.74
N CYS A 160 27.80 0.17 -30.04
CA CYS A 160 28.13 0.74 -31.34
C CYS A 160 29.55 1.31 -31.33
N VAL A 161 30.34 1.00 -32.36
CA VAL A 161 31.68 1.59 -32.52
C VAL A 161 31.61 3.13 -32.63
N THR A 162 30.53 3.66 -33.20
CA THR A 162 30.30 5.10 -33.37
C THR A 162 29.65 5.75 -32.15
N CYS A 163 28.61 5.12 -31.59
CA CYS A 163 27.81 5.71 -30.50
C CYS A 163 28.25 5.28 -29.08
N GLY A 164 29.19 4.35 -28.95
CA GLY A 164 29.65 3.79 -27.69
C GLY A 164 28.63 2.87 -27.01
N ASP A 165 28.77 2.68 -25.70
CA ASP A 165 27.86 1.85 -24.88
C ASP A 165 26.56 2.59 -24.47
N HIS A 166 26.56 3.92 -24.61
CA HIS A 166 25.52 4.83 -24.15
C HIS A 166 25.18 5.84 -25.26
N PRO A 167 24.40 5.43 -26.27
CA PRO A 167 24.10 6.28 -27.41
C PRO A 167 23.28 7.51 -26.97
N PRO A 168 23.66 8.75 -27.36
CA PRO A 168 22.93 9.95 -26.99
C PRO A 168 21.59 10.08 -27.72
N VAL A 169 21.43 9.39 -28.86
CA VAL A 169 20.20 9.35 -29.65
C VAL A 169 19.80 7.89 -29.84
N VAL A 170 18.52 7.58 -29.62
CA VAL A 170 17.96 6.24 -29.84
C VAL A 170 16.67 6.29 -30.64
N ILE A 171 16.41 5.21 -31.36
CA ILE A 171 15.20 4.93 -32.12
C ILE A 171 14.54 3.69 -31.52
N MET A 172 13.24 3.80 -31.29
CA MET A 172 12.42 2.76 -30.66
C MET A 172 11.30 2.38 -31.59
N ASP A 173 11.04 1.08 -31.71
CA ASP A 173 9.92 0.58 -32.49
C ASP A 173 9.46 -0.79 -31.98
N LEU A 174 8.23 -1.13 -32.33
CA LEU A 174 7.57 -2.38 -31.99
C LEU A 174 7.27 -3.19 -33.25
N HIS A 175 7.73 -4.43 -33.27
CA HIS A 175 7.28 -5.39 -34.26
C HIS A 175 6.04 -6.15 -33.79
N LYS A 176 4.86 -5.76 -34.31
CA LYS A 176 3.52 -6.22 -33.88
C LYS A 176 3.15 -7.67 -34.22
N LYS A 177 3.97 -8.42 -34.96
CA LYS A 177 3.65 -9.83 -35.26
C LYS A 177 3.98 -10.70 -34.04
N GLY A 178 3.02 -11.54 -33.65
CA GLY A 178 3.13 -12.40 -32.47
C GLY A 178 4.42 -13.22 -32.45
N VAL A 179 5.13 -13.12 -31.32
CA VAL A 179 6.36 -13.84 -30.98
C VAL A 179 6.03 -15.21 -30.37
N PHE A 180 4.89 -15.35 -29.68
CA PHE A 180 4.48 -16.58 -29.00
C PHE A 180 3.12 -17.10 -29.48
N HIS A 181 3.04 -18.41 -29.69
CA HIS A 181 1.77 -19.14 -29.79
C HIS A 181 1.22 -19.47 -28.38
N LEU A 182 0.98 -18.43 -27.58
CA LEU A 182 0.54 -18.52 -26.18
C LEU A 182 -0.72 -17.69 -25.99
N SER A 183 -1.77 -18.22 -25.34
CA SER A 183 -2.91 -17.39 -24.98
C SER A 183 -2.62 -16.61 -23.70
N VAL A 184 -3.01 -15.33 -23.64
CA VAL A 184 -2.80 -14.48 -22.44
C VAL A 184 -3.47 -15.08 -21.19
N SER A 185 -4.52 -15.90 -21.35
CA SER A 185 -5.15 -16.64 -20.25
C SER A 185 -4.31 -17.77 -19.67
N ASP A 186 -3.25 -18.18 -20.35
CA ASP A 186 -2.34 -19.24 -19.88
C ASP A 186 -1.24 -18.68 -18.96
N ILE A 187 -1.10 -17.35 -18.84
CA ILE A 187 -0.14 -16.68 -17.94
C ILE A 187 -0.79 -16.51 -16.57
N GLN A 188 -0.19 -17.10 -15.54
CA GLN A 188 -0.63 -16.92 -14.15
C GLN A 188 -0.47 -15.46 -13.73
N GLY A 189 -1.37 -14.99 -12.85
CA GLY A 189 -1.22 -13.67 -12.24
C GLY A 189 0.04 -13.60 -11.38
N PRO A 190 0.59 -12.40 -11.15
CA PRO A 190 1.80 -12.25 -10.34
C PRO A 190 1.53 -12.70 -8.89
N VAL A 191 2.57 -13.19 -8.21
CA VAL A 191 2.54 -13.40 -6.76
C VAL A 191 2.25 -12.09 -6.00
N GLU A 192 1.63 -12.19 -4.82
CA GLU A 192 1.35 -11.01 -3.99
C GLU A 192 2.66 -10.24 -3.66
N ASN A 193 2.65 -8.93 -3.90
CA ASN A 193 3.77 -8.00 -3.67
C ASN A 193 4.95 -8.08 -4.67
N TYR A 194 4.75 -8.63 -5.87
CA TYR A 194 5.76 -8.52 -6.93
C TYR A 194 6.01 -7.06 -7.33
N ASN A 195 7.28 -6.62 -7.31
CA ASN A 195 7.69 -5.24 -7.56
C ASN A 195 8.13 -4.97 -9.01
N GLY A 196 8.00 -5.96 -9.90
CA GLY A 196 8.40 -5.82 -11.30
C GLY A 196 9.88 -5.96 -11.59
N ASN A 197 10.72 -6.40 -10.65
CA ASN A 197 12.14 -6.67 -10.92
C ASN A 197 12.38 -8.12 -11.33
N VAL A 198 13.09 -8.33 -12.45
CA VAL A 198 13.51 -9.64 -12.95
C VAL A 198 15.02 -9.74 -13.09
N ASN A 199 15.58 -10.91 -12.82
CA ASN A 199 17.01 -11.18 -13.02
C ASN A 199 17.29 -11.55 -14.48
N LEU A 200 17.97 -10.64 -15.19
CA LEU A 200 18.28 -10.80 -16.60
C LEU A 200 19.24 -11.97 -16.86
N GLU A 201 20.35 -12.07 -16.12
CA GLU A 201 21.35 -13.12 -16.38
C GLU A 201 20.76 -14.51 -16.13
N GLU A 202 20.02 -14.67 -15.05
CA GLU A 202 19.38 -15.95 -14.68
C GLU A 202 18.35 -16.42 -15.72
N PHE A 203 17.53 -15.51 -16.25
CA PHE A 203 16.55 -15.82 -17.30
C PHE A 203 17.23 -16.35 -18.58
N TRP A 204 18.24 -15.64 -19.07
CA TRP A 204 18.90 -16.00 -20.33
C TRP A 204 19.84 -17.21 -20.20
N GLU A 205 20.44 -17.44 -19.03
CA GLU A 205 21.16 -18.68 -18.72
C GLU A 205 20.20 -19.88 -18.63
N SER A 206 19.02 -19.69 -18.08
CA SER A 206 17.97 -20.73 -18.02
C SER A 206 17.45 -21.08 -19.41
N LEU A 207 17.26 -20.09 -20.30
CA LEU A 207 16.95 -20.33 -21.70
C LEU A 207 18.04 -21.12 -22.42
N SER A 208 19.31 -20.82 -22.14
CA SER A 208 20.44 -21.59 -22.69
C SER A 208 20.41 -23.04 -22.19
N SER A 209 20.08 -23.24 -20.91
CA SER A 209 19.93 -24.56 -20.30
C SER A 209 18.74 -25.34 -20.89
N ASP A 210 17.62 -24.68 -21.21
CA ASP A 210 16.51 -25.30 -21.95
C ASP A 210 17.00 -25.82 -23.31
N MET A 211 17.65 -24.98 -24.12
CA MET A 211 18.14 -25.37 -25.45
C MET A 211 19.11 -26.55 -25.38
N ILE A 212 20.01 -26.57 -24.39
CA ILE A 212 20.96 -27.67 -24.18
C ILE A 212 20.23 -28.94 -23.70
N GLY A 213 19.30 -28.80 -22.76
CA GLY A 213 18.54 -29.91 -22.18
C GLY A 213 17.73 -30.70 -23.20
N ARG A 214 17.29 -30.08 -24.29
CA ARG A 214 16.59 -30.76 -25.41
C ARG A 214 17.42 -31.87 -26.05
N GLY A 215 18.75 -31.79 -25.97
CA GLY A 215 19.67 -32.83 -26.44
C GLY A 215 19.75 -34.08 -25.55
N PHE A 216 19.09 -34.07 -24.38
CA PHE A 216 19.15 -35.14 -23.37
C PHE A 216 17.81 -35.83 -23.11
N VAL A 217 16.71 -35.34 -23.70
CA VAL A 217 15.36 -35.86 -23.45
C VAL A 217 14.67 -36.24 -24.74
N ALA A 218 13.82 -37.27 -24.70
CA ALA A 218 13.07 -37.72 -25.87
C ALA A 218 11.93 -36.74 -26.27
N SER A 219 11.47 -35.92 -25.33
CA SER A 219 10.45 -34.89 -25.54
C SER A 219 10.74 -33.68 -24.67
N GLY A 220 10.55 -32.48 -25.22
CA GLY A 220 10.72 -31.23 -24.50
C GLY A 220 9.83 -31.10 -23.25
N ARG A 221 8.72 -31.84 -23.17
CA ARG A 221 7.87 -31.89 -21.97
C ARG A 221 8.56 -32.52 -20.75
N HIS A 222 9.61 -33.30 -20.98
CA HIS A 222 10.41 -33.93 -19.93
C HIS A 222 11.72 -33.16 -19.68
N ASN A 223 11.93 -32.01 -20.32
CA ASN A 223 13.10 -31.18 -20.07
C ASN A 223 12.95 -30.47 -18.71
N PRO A 224 13.77 -30.78 -17.69
CA PRO A 224 13.67 -30.13 -16.38
C PRO A 224 14.06 -28.64 -16.42
N PHE A 225 14.70 -28.18 -17.51
CA PHE A 225 15.10 -26.79 -17.71
C PHE A 225 14.11 -25.98 -18.57
N ALA A 226 12.93 -26.53 -18.89
CA ALA A 226 11.96 -25.85 -19.73
C ALA A 226 11.50 -24.52 -19.09
N VAL A 227 11.77 -23.40 -19.76
CA VAL A 227 11.38 -22.05 -19.29
C VAL A 227 9.94 -21.77 -19.68
N SER A 228 9.11 -21.44 -18.69
CA SER A 228 7.72 -21.03 -18.89
C SER A 228 7.56 -19.51 -18.80
N PRO A 229 6.68 -18.88 -19.60
CA PRO A 229 6.46 -17.44 -19.55
C PRO A 229 5.69 -17.04 -18.28
N THR A 230 6.34 -16.31 -17.37
CA THR A 230 5.76 -15.73 -16.14
C THR A 230 6.24 -14.30 -15.93
N TYR A 231 5.49 -13.45 -15.22
CA TYR A 231 5.89 -12.05 -15.02
C TYR A 231 7.15 -11.91 -14.15
N GLU A 232 7.37 -12.85 -13.24
CA GLU A 232 8.47 -12.86 -12.26
C GLU A 232 9.79 -13.33 -12.84
N PHE A 233 9.76 -14.07 -13.95
CA PHE A 233 10.96 -14.66 -14.54
C PHE A 233 11.27 -14.15 -15.94
N TRP A 234 10.28 -13.63 -16.67
CA TRP A 234 10.45 -13.19 -18.05
C TRP A 234 11.21 -11.85 -18.13
N ALA A 235 12.43 -11.88 -18.68
CA ALA A 235 13.29 -10.70 -18.72
C ALA A 235 13.57 -10.20 -20.16
N PRO A 236 13.71 -8.87 -20.35
CA PRO A 236 14.26 -8.34 -21.60
C PRO A 236 15.75 -8.69 -21.73
N TRP A 237 16.36 -8.37 -22.87
CA TRP A 237 17.80 -8.29 -22.99
C TRP A 237 18.25 -6.83 -23.09
N ILE A 238 19.28 -6.46 -22.33
CA ILE A 238 19.94 -5.15 -22.35
C ILE A 238 21.45 -5.40 -22.24
N GLY A 239 22.24 -4.74 -23.10
CA GLY A 239 23.69 -4.91 -23.13
C GLY A 239 24.34 -4.71 -21.74
N LYS A 240 25.32 -5.56 -21.38
CA LYS A 240 25.92 -5.59 -20.03
C LYS A 240 26.54 -4.25 -19.59
N ARG A 241 27.07 -3.47 -20.54
CA ARG A 241 27.60 -2.13 -20.27
C ARG A 241 26.54 -1.03 -20.28
N THR A 242 25.41 -1.25 -20.94
CA THR A 242 24.30 -0.29 -21.06
C THR A 242 23.34 -0.36 -19.87
N ARG A 243 23.08 -1.57 -19.32
CA ARG A 243 22.15 -1.77 -18.19
C ARG A 243 22.70 -1.24 -16.86
N CYS A 244 21.81 -0.83 -15.96
CA CYS A 244 22.17 -0.34 -14.62
C CYS A 244 22.61 -1.47 -13.68
N SER A 245 21.96 -2.64 -13.74
CA SER A 245 22.23 -3.81 -12.91
C SER A 245 21.77 -5.12 -13.59
N ASN A 246 22.03 -6.27 -12.95
CA ASN A 246 21.49 -7.56 -13.41
C ASN A 246 19.97 -7.68 -13.20
N PHE A 247 19.41 -6.91 -12.27
CA PHE A 247 17.97 -6.78 -12.06
C PHE A 247 17.44 -5.64 -12.92
N VAL A 248 16.44 -5.93 -13.74
CA VAL A 248 15.82 -4.99 -14.68
C VAL A 248 14.31 -4.96 -14.49
N LEU A 249 13.68 -3.89 -14.95
CA LEU A 249 12.24 -3.71 -14.82
C LEU A 249 11.48 -4.54 -15.87
N ASN A 250 10.45 -5.24 -15.40
CA ASN A 250 9.36 -5.80 -16.19
C ASN A 250 8.04 -5.64 -15.42
N THR A 251 7.40 -4.48 -15.60
CA THR A 251 6.14 -4.12 -14.94
C THR A 251 4.91 -4.50 -15.76
N GLU A 252 5.04 -5.45 -16.69
CA GLU A 252 3.97 -5.83 -17.61
C GLU A 252 2.73 -6.40 -16.91
N PHE A 253 2.88 -6.93 -15.70
CA PHE A 253 1.78 -7.38 -14.85
C PHE A 253 0.82 -6.24 -14.44
N GLU A 254 1.28 -4.99 -14.37
CA GLU A 254 0.40 -3.85 -14.03
C GLU A 254 -0.65 -3.58 -15.10
N LYS A 255 -0.43 -4.07 -16.33
CA LYS A 255 -1.44 -4.04 -17.40
C LYS A 255 -2.67 -4.91 -17.07
N ILE A 256 -2.64 -5.71 -15.98
CA ILE A 256 -3.77 -6.51 -15.48
C ILE A 256 -4.74 -5.66 -14.65
N HIS A 257 -4.22 -4.68 -13.89
CA HIS A 257 -4.96 -3.98 -12.83
C HIS A 257 -5.48 -2.59 -13.23
N VAL A 258 -5.31 -2.18 -14.49
CA VAL A 258 -5.90 -0.93 -14.98
C VAL A 258 -7.43 -1.10 -15.01
N SER A 259 -8.09 -0.68 -13.92
CA SER A 259 -9.48 -0.26 -13.98
C SER A 259 -9.54 0.82 -15.04
N LYS A 260 -10.07 0.49 -16.23
CA LYS A 260 -10.23 1.37 -17.37
C LYS A 260 -10.69 2.76 -16.90
N SER A 261 -9.76 3.69 -16.75
CA SER A 261 -10.10 5.09 -16.64
C SER A 261 -10.56 5.52 -18.03
N VAL A 262 -11.66 6.26 -18.09
CA VAL A 262 -12.35 6.64 -19.34
C VAL A 262 -11.48 7.52 -20.25
N SER A 263 -10.29 7.94 -19.79
CA SER A 263 -9.40 8.89 -20.45
C SER A 263 -8.31 8.27 -21.35
N GLU A 264 -8.04 6.96 -21.29
CA GLU A 264 -7.01 6.32 -22.15
C GLU A 264 -7.61 5.46 -23.28
N ILE A 265 -8.94 5.37 -23.38
CA ILE A 265 -9.63 4.55 -24.40
C ILE A 265 -9.75 5.26 -25.76
N SER A 266 -9.40 6.55 -25.87
CA SER A 266 -9.78 7.31 -27.05
C SER A 266 -9.01 6.99 -28.34
N GLU A 267 -7.91 6.20 -28.35
CA GLU A 267 -7.14 6.04 -29.61
C GLU A 267 -6.59 4.63 -29.94
N ILE A 268 -7.00 3.55 -29.27
CA ILE A 268 -6.80 2.18 -29.81
C ILE A 268 -8.15 1.60 -30.22
N THR A 269 -8.75 2.17 -31.27
CA THR A 269 -9.91 1.58 -31.94
C THR A 269 -9.40 0.65 -33.05
N VAL A 270 -9.17 -0.62 -32.71
CA VAL A 270 -9.20 -1.67 -33.74
C VAL A 270 -10.65 -1.72 -34.24
N THR A 271 -10.86 -1.42 -35.52
CA THR A 271 -12.22 -1.47 -36.10
C THR A 271 -12.79 -2.89 -36.01
N GLU A 272 -14.12 -3.01 -35.87
CA GLU A 272 -14.80 -4.31 -35.85
C GLU A 272 -14.43 -5.16 -37.08
N ASP A 273 -14.28 -4.52 -38.24
CA ASP A 273 -13.87 -5.15 -39.50
C ASP A 273 -12.48 -5.78 -39.42
N ARG A 274 -11.51 -5.10 -38.78
CA ARG A 274 -10.15 -5.60 -38.64
C ARG A 274 -10.07 -6.77 -37.66
N LEU A 275 -10.87 -6.76 -36.59
CA LEU A 275 -10.98 -7.89 -35.67
C LEU A 275 -11.68 -9.08 -36.30
N ARG A 276 -12.68 -8.85 -37.16
CA ARG A 276 -13.29 -9.90 -37.98
C ARG A 276 -12.27 -10.53 -38.92
N GLU A 277 -11.49 -9.74 -39.66
CA GLU A 277 -10.44 -10.27 -40.54
C GLU A 277 -9.45 -11.17 -39.81
N GLU A 278 -9.01 -10.79 -38.60
CA GLU A 278 -8.12 -11.63 -37.78
C GLU A 278 -8.81 -12.89 -37.24
N LEU A 279 -10.11 -12.81 -36.88
CA LEU A 279 -10.92 -13.97 -36.54
C LEU A 279 -11.00 -14.96 -37.71
N PHE A 280 -11.14 -14.46 -38.96
CA PHE A 280 -11.16 -15.27 -40.18
C PHE A 280 -9.83 -15.97 -40.50
N LYS A 281 -8.71 -15.55 -39.89
CA LYS A 281 -7.40 -16.19 -40.05
C LYS A 281 -7.17 -17.34 -39.06
N GLN A 282 -8.01 -17.49 -38.03
CA GLN A 282 -7.84 -18.52 -37.00
C GLN A 282 -8.21 -19.94 -37.47
N LYS A 283 -7.52 -20.94 -36.89
CA LYS A 283 -7.83 -22.36 -37.09
C LYS A 283 -9.17 -22.73 -36.45
N VAL A 284 -9.87 -23.71 -37.01
CA VAL A 284 -11.24 -24.06 -36.58
C VAL A 284 -11.31 -24.51 -35.11
N GLU A 285 -10.26 -25.12 -34.58
CA GLU A 285 -10.15 -25.56 -33.19
C GLU A 285 -10.13 -24.36 -32.23
N VAL A 286 -9.42 -23.29 -32.60
CA VAL A 286 -9.34 -22.03 -31.86
C VAL A 286 -10.71 -21.35 -31.86
N VAL A 287 -11.35 -21.29 -33.03
CA VAL A 287 -12.71 -20.73 -33.18
C VAL A 287 -13.73 -21.51 -32.34
N ARG A 288 -13.66 -22.86 -32.29
CA ARG A 288 -14.52 -23.67 -31.42
C ARG A 288 -14.29 -23.40 -29.93
N LYS A 289 -13.03 -23.26 -29.53
CA LYS A 289 -12.67 -22.91 -28.13
C LYS A 289 -13.24 -21.53 -27.77
N LEU A 290 -13.08 -20.55 -28.65
CA LEU A 290 -13.66 -19.20 -28.52
C LEU A 290 -15.19 -19.24 -28.36
N CYS A 291 -15.90 -20.04 -29.17
CA CYS A 291 -17.35 -20.19 -29.02
C CYS A 291 -17.73 -20.68 -27.61
N ARG A 292 -17.09 -21.76 -27.11
CA ARG A 292 -17.36 -22.28 -25.76
C ARG A 292 -17.11 -21.23 -24.68
N GLU A 293 -16.01 -20.50 -24.79
CA GLU A 293 -15.64 -19.47 -23.82
C GLU A 293 -16.57 -18.24 -23.87
N CYS A 294 -17.16 -17.94 -25.03
CA CYS A 294 -18.17 -16.89 -25.18
C CYS A 294 -19.58 -17.37 -24.81
N GLY A 295 -19.76 -18.63 -24.36
CA GLY A 295 -21.08 -19.20 -24.06
C GLY A 295 -21.91 -19.51 -25.31
N LEU A 296 -21.27 -19.61 -26.46
CA LEU A 296 -21.89 -19.91 -27.75
C LEU A 296 -21.76 -21.39 -28.09
N ASP A 297 -22.73 -21.91 -28.85
CA ASP A 297 -22.66 -23.26 -29.38
C ASP A 297 -21.42 -23.43 -30.27
N SER A 298 -20.60 -24.45 -29.93
CA SER A 298 -19.33 -24.76 -30.57
C SER A 298 -19.42 -25.85 -31.64
N HIS A 299 -20.63 -26.33 -31.95
CA HIS A 299 -20.91 -27.26 -33.04
C HIS A 299 -21.28 -26.54 -34.35
N GLY A 300 -20.85 -27.10 -35.48
CA GLY A 300 -21.16 -26.57 -36.81
C GLY A 300 -19.94 -26.41 -37.72
N SER A 301 -20.18 -25.87 -38.91
CA SER A 301 -19.12 -25.56 -39.87
C SER A 301 -18.27 -24.37 -39.38
N ARG A 302 -17.03 -24.25 -39.88
CA ARG A 302 -16.16 -23.11 -39.54
C ARG A 302 -16.84 -21.77 -39.83
N SER A 303 -17.57 -21.69 -40.94
CA SER A 303 -18.31 -20.49 -41.35
C SER A 303 -19.42 -20.13 -40.36
N ASP A 304 -20.16 -21.13 -39.86
CA ASP A 304 -21.22 -20.90 -38.86
C ASP A 304 -20.66 -20.38 -37.54
N LEU A 305 -19.54 -20.94 -37.09
CA LEU A 305 -18.87 -20.53 -35.86
C LEU A 305 -18.32 -19.10 -35.97
N LEU A 306 -17.72 -18.76 -37.12
CA LEU A 306 -17.25 -17.41 -37.41
C LEU A 306 -18.40 -16.40 -37.47
N LEU A 307 -19.53 -16.77 -38.08
CA LEU A 307 -20.72 -15.93 -38.17
C LEU A 307 -21.32 -15.66 -36.77
N ARG A 308 -21.38 -16.68 -35.90
CA ARG A 308 -21.86 -16.53 -34.51
C ARG A 308 -20.99 -15.59 -33.70
N LEU A 309 -19.67 -15.80 -33.72
CA LEU A 309 -18.72 -14.92 -33.03
C LEU A 309 -18.79 -13.49 -33.57
N SER A 310 -18.87 -13.32 -34.90
CA SER A 310 -19.01 -12.03 -35.57
C SER A 310 -20.32 -11.31 -35.20
N ASN A 311 -21.42 -12.05 -35.04
CA ASN A 311 -22.71 -11.48 -34.59
C ASN A 311 -22.68 -11.04 -33.12
N GLU A 312 -21.99 -11.78 -32.26
CA GLU A 312 -21.84 -11.43 -30.83
C GLU A 312 -20.94 -10.21 -30.61
N MET A 313 -19.98 -9.95 -31.50
CA MET A 313 -19.12 -8.76 -31.46
C MET A 313 -19.88 -7.42 -31.49
N LYS A 314 -21.19 -7.43 -31.80
CA LYS A 314 -22.07 -6.25 -31.67
C LYS A 314 -22.21 -5.77 -30.22
N SER A 315 -22.01 -6.65 -29.22
CA SER A 315 -21.97 -6.23 -27.82
C SER A 315 -20.55 -5.85 -27.42
N ARG A 316 -20.39 -4.75 -26.69
CA ARG A 316 -19.05 -4.29 -26.29
C ARG A 316 -18.31 -5.30 -25.41
N GLN A 317 -19.05 -6.06 -24.61
CA GLN A 317 -18.50 -7.07 -23.70
C GLN A 317 -17.98 -8.30 -24.46
N ALA A 318 -18.69 -8.78 -25.49
CA ALA A 318 -18.21 -9.87 -26.34
C ALA A 318 -17.10 -9.40 -27.29
N TYR A 319 -17.18 -8.17 -27.81
CA TYR A 319 -16.09 -7.55 -28.57
C TYR A 319 -14.79 -7.54 -27.76
N ASP A 320 -14.81 -7.02 -26.52
CA ASP A 320 -13.61 -6.96 -25.68
C ASP A 320 -13.08 -8.38 -25.36
N LYS A 321 -13.98 -9.35 -25.12
CA LYS A 321 -13.62 -10.75 -24.85
C LYS A 321 -13.01 -11.47 -26.06
N ILE A 322 -13.55 -11.24 -27.25
CA ILE A 322 -13.05 -11.79 -28.51
C ILE A 322 -11.74 -11.11 -28.90
N PHE A 323 -11.65 -9.79 -28.70
CA PHE A 323 -10.43 -9.00 -28.89
C PHE A 323 -9.28 -9.51 -28.01
N GLU A 324 -9.50 -9.67 -26.70
CA GLU A 324 -8.50 -10.19 -25.75
C GLU A 324 -7.99 -11.59 -26.13
N LYS A 325 -8.82 -12.41 -26.78
CA LYS A 325 -8.50 -13.81 -27.09
C LYS A 325 -7.92 -14.02 -28.49
N ILE A 326 -8.30 -13.19 -29.47
CA ILE A 326 -7.75 -13.22 -30.83
C ILE A 326 -6.42 -12.48 -30.90
N TRP A 327 -6.32 -11.31 -30.25
CA TRP A 327 -5.07 -10.53 -30.17
C TRP A 327 -4.17 -10.95 -29.00
N GLY A 328 -4.63 -11.87 -28.15
CA GLY A 328 -3.87 -12.44 -27.05
C GLY A 328 -2.88 -13.52 -27.49
N ALA A 329 -1.96 -13.19 -28.39
CA ALA A 329 -0.82 -14.02 -28.76
C ALA A 329 0.45 -13.16 -28.83
N SER A 330 0.96 -12.76 -27.65
CA SER A 330 2.14 -11.88 -27.42
C SER A 330 2.05 -10.47 -28.03
N GLY A 331 2.59 -9.46 -27.34
CA GLY A 331 2.55 -8.07 -27.80
C GLY A 331 3.50 -7.73 -28.94
N GLY A 332 4.14 -8.72 -29.55
CA GLY A 332 5.30 -8.49 -30.41
C GLY A 332 6.60 -8.38 -29.62
N TRP A 333 7.63 -7.83 -30.25
CA TRP A 333 8.88 -7.50 -29.59
C TRP A 333 9.26 -6.04 -29.81
N ALA A 334 9.64 -5.38 -28.71
CA ALA A 334 10.09 -4.01 -28.66
C ALA A 334 11.62 -3.97 -28.79
N VAL A 335 12.13 -2.94 -29.46
CA VAL A 335 13.58 -2.76 -29.68
C VAL A 335 14.00 -1.32 -29.47
N ILE A 336 15.18 -1.13 -28.87
CA ILE A 336 15.86 0.17 -28.78
C ILE A 336 17.18 0.04 -29.53
N MET A 337 17.38 0.91 -30.52
CA MET A 337 18.60 0.95 -31.34
C MET A 337 19.15 2.37 -31.47
N CYS A 338 20.43 2.50 -31.79
CA CYS A 338 20.99 3.80 -32.18
C CYS A 338 20.73 4.09 -33.67
N PRO A 339 20.97 5.33 -34.15
CA PRO A 339 20.84 5.68 -35.56
C PRO A 339 21.71 4.85 -36.53
N CYS A 340 22.78 4.21 -36.03
CA CYS A 340 23.60 3.29 -36.83
C CYS A 340 22.97 1.89 -37.00
N GLY A 341 21.78 1.64 -36.45
CA GLY A 341 21.08 0.35 -36.54
C GLY A 341 21.55 -0.71 -35.54
N ILE A 342 22.45 -0.36 -34.60
CA ILE A 342 22.88 -1.28 -33.54
C ILE A 342 21.82 -1.34 -32.44
N VAL A 343 21.38 -2.55 -32.10
CA VAL A 343 20.41 -2.83 -31.03
C VAL A 343 21.10 -2.81 -29.67
N TYR A 344 20.50 -2.11 -28.70
CA TYR A 344 20.94 -2.04 -27.31
C TYR A 344 20.01 -2.76 -26.35
N SER A 345 18.73 -2.87 -26.72
CA SER A 345 17.73 -3.55 -25.90
C SER A 345 16.67 -4.21 -26.76
N ILE A 346 16.21 -5.38 -26.32
CA ILE A 346 15.08 -6.10 -26.90
C ILE A 346 14.20 -6.66 -25.78
N LYS A 347 12.88 -6.54 -25.95
CA LYS A 347 11.89 -7.11 -25.03
C LYS A 347 10.82 -7.85 -25.83
N CYS A 348 10.63 -9.14 -25.55
CA CYS A 348 9.50 -9.88 -26.09
C CYS A 348 8.31 -9.72 -25.15
N ASN A 349 7.27 -9.01 -25.59
CA ASN A 349 6.16 -8.62 -24.72
C ASN A 349 5.15 -9.78 -24.56
N LEU A 350 4.77 -10.08 -23.32
CA LEU A 350 3.78 -11.10 -23.00
C LEU A 350 2.35 -10.62 -23.27
N ARG A 351 2.11 -9.31 -23.17
CA ARG A 351 0.85 -8.60 -23.45
C ARG A 351 1.06 -7.56 -24.53
N ALA A 352 -0.03 -6.98 -25.05
CA ALA A 352 0.04 -5.86 -25.98
C ALA A 352 1.02 -4.78 -25.49
N GLU A 353 1.84 -4.31 -26.41
CA GLU A 353 2.82 -3.27 -26.13
C GLU A 353 2.13 -1.98 -25.68
N SER A 354 2.82 -1.26 -24.80
CA SER A 354 2.49 0.12 -24.46
C SER A 354 3.75 0.90 -24.12
N PRO A 355 3.68 2.25 -23.98
CA PRO A 355 4.82 3.08 -23.57
C PRO A 355 5.53 2.61 -22.29
N ARG A 356 4.82 1.86 -21.44
CA ARG A 356 5.36 1.17 -20.27
C ARG A 356 6.54 0.27 -20.60
N ASP A 357 6.48 -0.48 -21.69
CA ASP A 357 7.50 -1.45 -22.05
C ASP A 357 8.82 -0.76 -22.42
N PHE A 358 8.74 0.33 -23.18
CA PHE A 358 9.89 1.16 -23.49
C PHE A 358 10.40 1.93 -22.27
N ALA A 359 9.50 2.40 -21.39
CA ALA A 359 9.88 3.03 -20.13
C ALA A 359 10.62 2.06 -19.21
N ASP A 360 10.18 0.79 -19.10
CA ASP A 360 10.87 -0.25 -18.34
C ASP A 360 12.29 -0.49 -18.87
N LEU A 361 12.44 -0.58 -20.19
CA LEU A 361 13.76 -0.73 -20.83
C LEU A 361 14.67 0.46 -20.54
N LEU A 362 14.19 1.69 -20.75
CA LEU A 362 14.95 2.92 -20.55
C LEU A 362 15.35 3.14 -19.09
N LEU A 363 14.43 2.91 -18.15
CA LEU A 363 14.71 3.04 -16.71
C LEU A 363 15.66 1.95 -16.20
N SER A 364 15.82 0.87 -16.95
CA SER A 364 16.82 -0.18 -16.70
C SER A 364 18.19 0.14 -17.31
N TRP A 365 18.34 1.25 -18.05
CA TRP A 365 19.64 1.71 -18.55
C TRP A 365 20.40 2.46 -17.46
N LYS A 366 21.74 2.34 -17.49
CA LYS A 366 22.64 3.07 -16.60
C LYS A 366 22.63 4.57 -16.88
N HIS A 367 22.53 4.95 -18.15
CA HIS A 367 22.50 6.33 -18.62
C HIS A 367 21.38 6.49 -19.64
N MET A 368 20.46 7.42 -19.39
CA MET A 368 19.36 7.73 -20.28
C MET A 368 19.87 8.45 -21.55
N PRO A 369 19.38 8.10 -22.76
CA PRO A 369 19.70 8.84 -23.97
C PRO A 369 19.13 10.27 -23.93
N ASN A 370 19.83 11.21 -24.55
CA ASN A 370 19.41 12.62 -24.63
C ASN A 370 18.22 12.82 -25.56
N VAL A 371 18.13 12.04 -26.64
CA VAL A 371 17.06 12.14 -27.65
C VAL A 371 16.48 10.76 -27.91
N ILE A 372 15.15 10.65 -27.82
CA ILE A 372 14.40 9.42 -28.06
C ILE A 372 13.45 9.67 -29.24
N ILE A 373 13.56 8.83 -30.26
CA ILE A 373 12.68 8.81 -31.43
C ILE A 373 11.76 7.60 -31.27
N TYR A 374 10.45 7.86 -31.12
CA TYR A 374 9.42 6.85 -30.90
C TYR A 374 8.09 7.35 -31.49
N ASP A 375 7.31 6.45 -32.08
CA ASP A 375 6.05 6.77 -32.76
C ASP A 375 4.98 7.33 -31.79
N PHE A 376 5.00 6.89 -30.53
CA PHE A 376 4.12 7.38 -29.47
C PHE A 376 4.86 8.19 -28.39
N ALA A 377 5.67 9.16 -28.84
CA ALA A 377 6.52 9.99 -27.99
C ALA A 377 5.80 10.67 -26.81
N ARG A 378 4.56 11.17 -27.01
CA ARG A 378 3.78 11.80 -25.92
C ARG A 378 3.42 10.81 -24.82
N GLY A 379 3.00 9.59 -25.19
CA GLY A 379 2.68 8.53 -24.25
C GLY A 379 3.91 8.12 -23.45
N LEU A 380 5.05 7.93 -24.13
CA LEU A 380 6.32 7.62 -23.48
C LEU A 380 6.77 8.73 -22.53
N ALA A 381 6.77 9.99 -22.97
CA ALA A 381 7.17 11.12 -22.12
C ALA A 381 6.27 11.25 -20.89
N THR A 382 4.95 11.08 -21.04
CA THR A 382 4.01 11.11 -19.91
C THR A 382 4.30 9.97 -18.93
N HIS A 383 4.49 8.75 -19.43
CA HIS A 383 4.72 7.58 -18.61
C HIS A 383 6.09 7.62 -17.89
N MET A 384 7.12 8.11 -18.60
CA MET A 384 8.44 8.38 -18.03
C MET A 384 8.38 9.49 -16.98
N ASN A 385 7.70 10.60 -17.26
CA ASN A 385 7.55 11.70 -16.32
C ASN A 385 6.71 11.32 -15.11
N LEU A 386 5.70 10.45 -15.21
CA LEU A 386 4.99 9.96 -14.02
C LEU A 386 5.92 9.12 -13.12
N ARG A 387 6.86 8.38 -13.72
CA ARG A 387 7.87 7.57 -13.01
C ARG A 387 9.13 8.35 -12.58
N GLU A 388 9.39 9.51 -13.19
CA GLU A 388 10.51 10.42 -12.90
C GLU A 388 10.09 11.66 -12.08
N SER A 389 8.82 12.09 -12.13
CA SER A 389 8.23 13.07 -11.18
C SER A 389 8.01 12.47 -9.80
N GLU A 390 8.06 11.14 -9.72
CA GLU A 390 8.37 10.41 -8.50
C GLU A 390 9.86 10.49 -8.11
N LYS A 391 10.74 11.24 -8.82
CA LYS A 391 12.18 11.37 -8.51
C LYS A 391 12.69 12.79 -8.26
N ARG A 392 12.09 13.84 -8.85
CA ARG A 392 12.44 15.24 -8.51
C ARG A 392 11.51 15.76 -7.43
N ALA A 393 12.09 16.39 -6.42
CA ALA A 393 11.31 16.99 -5.37
C ALA A 393 10.60 18.25 -5.87
N LYS A 394 9.46 18.54 -5.25
CA LYS A 394 8.69 19.76 -5.45
C LYS A 394 8.26 20.31 -4.11
N ILE A 395 8.19 21.64 -4.01
CA ILE A 395 7.67 22.33 -2.84
C ILE A 395 6.25 22.80 -3.15
N LEU A 396 5.28 22.28 -2.40
CA LEU A 396 3.89 22.65 -2.43
C LEU A 396 3.69 23.89 -1.54
N THR A 397 3.17 24.96 -2.12
CA THR A 397 2.90 26.23 -1.43
C THR A 397 1.45 26.65 -1.60
N SER A 398 1.00 27.64 -0.83
CA SER A 398 -0.36 28.20 -0.96
C SER A 398 -0.60 29.01 -2.24
N TRP A 399 0.43 29.31 -3.04
CA TRP A 399 0.34 30.08 -4.28
C TRP A 399 0.85 29.33 -5.52
N GLY A 400 1.23 28.05 -5.38
CA GLY A 400 1.67 27.22 -6.50
C GLY A 400 2.65 26.13 -6.09
N ILE A 401 3.33 25.56 -7.08
CA ILE A 401 4.34 24.51 -6.89
C ILE A 401 5.68 25.01 -7.40
N ILE A 402 6.71 24.84 -6.58
CA ILE A 402 8.11 25.06 -6.98
C ILE A 402 8.66 23.72 -7.42
N GLU A 403 8.93 23.60 -8.73
CA GLU A 403 9.50 22.42 -9.36
C GLU A 403 11.05 22.45 -9.32
N ASP A 404 11.67 21.37 -9.81
CA ASP A 404 13.13 21.23 -9.92
C ASP A 404 13.91 21.32 -8.60
N VAL A 405 13.28 20.88 -7.50
CA VAL A 405 13.94 20.82 -6.19
C VAL A 405 14.76 19.53 -6.09
N SER A 406 16.00 19.66 -5.63
CA SER A 406 16.88 18.52 -5.36
C SER A 406 16.98 18.30 -3.86
N THR A 407 16.69 17.07 -3.42
CA THR A 407 16.87 16.64 -2.03
C THR A 407 18.14 15.79 -1.92
N TYR A 408 18.84 15.94 -0.80
CA TYR A 408 20.04 15.18 -0.48
C TYR A 408 19.86 14.51 0.87
N CYS A 409 20.36 13.28 1.01
CA CYS A 409 20.40 12.56 2.28
C CYS A 409 21.86 12.32 2.71
N LYS A 410 22.08 12.15 4.01
CA LYS A 410 23.36 11.74 4.58
C LYS A 410 23.26 10.30 5.04
N GLN A 411 24.24 9.46 4.69
CA GLN A 411 24.30 8.09 5.17
C GLN A 411 25.31 7.98 6.31
N CYS A 412 24.92 7.33 7.41
CA CYS A 412 25.88 6.96 8.45
C CYS A 412 26.75 5.79 7.96
N PRO A 413 28.09 5.92 7.93
CA PRO A 413 28.96 4.88 7.43
C PRO A 413 29.04 3.65 8.35
N LEU A 414 28.61 3.75 9.62
CA LEU A 414 28.68 2.67 10.59
C LEU A 414 27.42 1.79 10.61
N CYS A 415 26.24 2.40 10.68
CA CYS A 415 24.97 1.67 10.76
C CYS A 415 24.17 1.67 9.44
N GLY A 416 24.62 2.40 8.42
CA GLY A 416 23.96 2.47 7.12
C GLY A 416 22.67 3.29 7.09
N ILE A 417 22.23 3.88 8.23
CA ILE A 417 21.01 4.70 8.32
C ILE A 417 21.15 5.97 7.48
N PHE A 418 20.10 6.28 6.71
CA PHE A 418 19.99 7.51 5.94
C PHE A 418 19.21 8.58 6.72
N TYR A 419 19.76 9.79 6.75
CA TYR A 419 19.15 10.99 7.29
C TYR A 419 18.70 11.87 6.13
N ARG A 420 17.38 12.02 5.97
CA ARG A 420 16.78 12.92 4.98
C ARG A 420 16.64 14.33 5.52
N TYR A 421 16.44 15.28 4.61
CA TYR A 421 16.15 16.67 4.97
C TYR A 421 14.83 16.77 5.77
N GLN A 422 14.85 17.37 6.96
CA GLN A 422 13.67 17.59 7.80
C GLN A 422 13.77 18.91 8.61
N GLU A 423 14.44 19.91 8.05
CA GLU A 423 14.77 21.17 8.75
C GLU A 423 13.60 22.16 8.71
N TRP A 424 12.74 22.14 9.73
CA TRP A 424 11.56 23.01 9.81
C TRP A 424 11.90 24.51 9.87
N LYS A 425 13.12 24.87 10.29
CA LYS A 425 13.59 26.27 10.38
C LYS A 425 13.54 26.99 9.04
N ASP A 426 13.67 26.23 7.95
CA ASP A 426 13.63 26.75 6.58
C ASP A 426 12.20 26.98 6.07
N GLN A 427 11.20 26.89 6.94
CA GLN A 427 9.77 27.00 6.60
C GLN A 427 9.28 25.87 5.67
N LEU A 428 9.99 24.74 5.64
CA LEU A 428 9.67 23.59 4.81
C LEU A 428 9.44 22.33 5.66
N HIS A 429 8.56 21.47 5.16
CA HIS A 429 8.24 20.19 5.73
C HIS A 429 8.38 19.10 4.67
N ASN A 430 9.38 18.24 4.82
CA ASN A 430 9.58 17.12 3.93
C ASN A 430 8.67 15.94 4.32
N PHE A 431 7.77 15.53 3.42
CA PHE A 431 6.92 14.35 3.63
C PHE A 431 7.61 13.07 3.14
N ASN A 432 8.02 13.02 1.87
CA ASN A 432 8.52 11.79 1.25
C ASN A 432 9.66 12.00 0.24
N ASP A 433 10.50 13.01 0.45
CA ASP A 433 11.62 13.43 -0.41
C ASP A 433 11.23 13.94 -1.81
N TYR A 434 9.99 13.69 -2.23
CA TYR A 434 9.42 14.16 -3.50
C TYR A 434 8.39 15.27 -3.29
N ASN A 435 7.57 15.17 -2.25
CA ASN A 435 6.59 16.19 -1.91
C ASN A 435 7.06 16.88 -0.62
N ILE A 436 7.54 18.10 -0.76
CA ILE A 436 7.87 19.00 0.35
C ILE A 436 6.71 19.99 0.44
N VAL A 437 6.23 20.28 1.64
CA VAL A 437 5.14 21.24 1.86
C VAL A 437 5.70 22.41 2.62
N ASP A 438 5.38 23.64 2.23
CA ASP A 438 5.74 24.78 3.05
C ASP A 438 4.91 24.80 4.36
N ILE A 439 5.52 25.27 5.45
CA ILE A 439 4.83 25.37 6.74
C ILE A 439 3.60 26.28 6.65
N PRO A 440 3.62 27.42 5.92
CA PRO A 440 2.41 28.24 5.73
C PRO A 440 1.21 27.48 5.14
N LEU A 441 1.40 26.60 4.16
CA LEU A 441 0.32 25.76 3.62
C LEU A 441 -0.15 24.76 4.68
N CYS A 442 0.74 24.11 5.42
CA CYS A 442 0.34 23.24 6.54
C CYS A 442 -0.54 23.99 7.57
N LEU A 443 -0.17 25.21 7.95
CA LEU A 443 -0.95 26.06 8.88
C LEU A 443 -2.29 26.52 8.28
N THR A 444 -2.33 26.73 6.97
CA THR A 444 -3.56 27.04 6.22
C THR A 444 -4.51 25.85 6.24
N LEU A 445 -4.00 24.64 5.92
CA LEU A 445 -4.77 23.40 5.97
C LEU A 445 -5.32 23.14 7.38
N ARG A 446 -4.50 23.34 8.43
CA ARG A 446 -4.94 23.28 9.83
C ARG A 446 -6.12 24.22 10.10
N SER A 447 -6.03 25.47 9.62
CA SER A 447 -7.07 26.48 9.81
C SER A 447 -8.36 26.14 9.05
N LEU A 448 -8.24 25.62 7.83
CA LEU A 448 -9.35 25.20 6.97
C LEU A 448 -10.09 23.98 7.53
N LEU A 449 -9.37 23.03 8.11
CA LEU A 449 -9.96 21.89 8.83
C LEU A 449 -10.77 22.36 10.06
N GLN A 450 -10.32 23.40 10.76
CA GLN A 450 -11.07 24.00 11.88
C GLN A 450 -12.36 24.70 11.46
N VAL A 451 -12.52 25.03 10.18
CA VAL A 451 -13.76 25.58 9.59
C VAL A 451 -14.47 24.57 8.68
N HIS A 452 -14.19 23.28 8.85
CA HIS A 452 -14.88 22.16 8.20
C HIS A 452 -14.64 22.03 6.69
N THR A 453 -13.45 22.42 6.23
CA THR A 453 -13.03 22.25 4.83
C THR A 453 -12.01 21.13 4.72
N ALA A 454 -12.30 20.13 3.89
CA ALA A 454 -11.38 19.01 3.62
C ALA A 454 -10.14 19.47 2.85
N VAL A 455 -9.03 18.74 3.03
CA VAL A 455 -7.78 18.99 2.31
C VAL A 455 -7.98 18.85 0.80
N SER A 456 -8.72 17.85 0.32
CA SER A 456 -9.02 17.67 -1.11
C SER A 456 -9.68 18.90 -1.74
N ARG A 457 -10.68 19.49 -1.09
CA ARG A 457 -11.32 20.74 -1.55
C ARG A 457 -10.37 21.93 -1.55
N THR A 458 -9.43 21.95 -0.62
CA THR A 458 -8.39 23.00 -0.59
C THR A 458 -7.45 22.84 -1.77
N VAL A 459 -7.05 21.60 -2.08
CA VAL A 459 -6.23 21.28 -3.25
C VAL A 459 -6.96 21.69 -4.54
N GLU A 460 -8.22 21.29 -4.72
CA GLU A 460 -9.05 21.71 -5.86
C GLU A 460 -9.08 23.23 -6.02
N ALA A 461 -9.31 23.97 -4.93
CA ALA A 461 -9.32 25.44 -4.95
C ALA A 461 -7.94 26.05 -5.28
N LEU A 462 -6.85 25.44 -4.82
CA LEU A 462 -5.49 25.87 -5.16
C LEU A 462 -5.19 25.60 -6.65
N GLU A 463 -5.60 24.46 -7.18
CA GLU A 463 -5.46 24.15 -8.61
C GLU A 463 -6.22 25.16 -9.48
N ASP A 464 -7.47 25.45 -9.12
CA ASP A 464 -8.30 26.44 -9.83
C ASP A 464 -7.69 27.85 -9.79
N THR A 465 -7.09 28.23 -8.66
CA THR A 465 -6.56 29.59 -8.47
C THR A 465 -5.17 29.77 -9.10
N THR A 466 -4.33 28.74 -9.03
CA THR A 466 -2.94 28.82 -9.49
C THR A 466 -2.76 28.36 -10.93
N GLY A 467 -3.71 27.58 -11.47
CA GLY A 467 -3.60 26.93 -12.78
C GLY A 467 -2.58 25.78 -12.81
N VAL A 468 -2.06 25.38 -11.65
CA VAL A 468 -1.06 24.31 -11.51
C VAL A 468 -1.71 23.08 -10.90
N LYS A 469 -1.38 21.90 -11.42
CA LYS A 469 -1.89 20.63 -10.91
C LYS A 469 -1.11 20.18 -9.68
N PHE A 470 -1.79 20.02 -8.55
CA PHE A 470 -1.22 19.54 -7.30
C PHE A 470 -1.18 18.01 -7.24
N PRO A 471 -0.40 17.42 -6.32
CA PRO A 471 -0.55 16.02 -5.96
C PRO A 471 -1.97 15.71 -5.50
N SER A 472 -2.36 14.43 -5.51
CA SER A 472 -3.69 14.03 -5.08
C SER A 472 -4.02 14.55 -3.68
N GLY A 473 -5.30 14.86 -3.43
CA GLY A 473 -5.76 15.34 -2.13
C GLY A 473 -5.36 14.43 -0.96
N ASP A 474 -5.27 13.11 -1.20
CA ASP A 474 -4.79 12.13 -0.22
C ASP A 474 -3.29 12.28 0.06
N THR A 475 -2.47 12.54 -0.97
CA THR A 475 -1.02 12.78 -0.80
C THR A 475 -0.79 14.04 0.03
N VAL A 476 -1.51 15.13 -0.26
CA VAL A 476 -1.42 16.38 0.48
C VAL A 476 -1.94 16.21 1.91
N LEU A 477 -3.02 15.43 2.10
CA LEU A 477 -3.52 15.09 3.44
C LEU A 477 -2.48 14.30 4.24
N HIS A 478 -1.85 13.29 3.65
CA HIS A 478 -0.80 12.52 4.32
C HIS A 478 0.41 13.38 4.67
N ALA A 479 0.84 14.28 3.78
CA ALA A 479 1.91 15.23 4.08
C ALA A 479 1.54 16.16 5.24
N TYR A 480 0.30 16.65 5.29
CA TYR A 480 -0.19 17.44 6.41
C TYR A 480 -0.28 16.64 7.73
N LEU A 481 -0.75 15.39 7.70
CA LEU A 481 -0.84 14.56 8.91
C LEU A 481 0.55 14.15 9.41
N HIS A 482 1.50 13.92 8.51
CA HIS A 482 2.91 13.72 8.83
C HIS A 482 3.50 14.96 9.54
N PHE A 483 3.18 16.17 9.05
CA PHE A 483 3.52 17.42 9.73
C PHE A 483 2.91 17.53 11.13
N GLU A 484 1.62 17.21 11.27
CA GLU A 484 0.96 17.23 12.58
C GLU A 484 1.52 16.18 13.56
N ALA A 485 2.01 15.04 13.06
CA ALA A 485 2.64 14.01 13.88
C ALA A 485 4.03 14.41 14.40
N LEU A 486 4.75 15.25 13.64
CA LEU A 486 6.03 15.82 14.05
C LEU A 486 5.89 17.15 14.82
N THR A 487 4.68 17.69 14.94
CA THR A 487 4.42 18.90 15.73
C THR A 487 4.33 18.55 17.20
N ASP A 488 5.11 19.25 18.05
CA ASP A 488 5.08 19.08 19.50
C ASP A 488 3.81 19.70 20.11
N HIS A 489 2.73 18.92 20.10
CA HIS A 489 1.46 19.29 20.73
C HIS A 489 1.42 18.81 22.17
N ASP A 490 1.10 19.73 23.10
CA ASP A 490 1.00 19.39 24.53
C ASP A 490 -0.20 18.48 24.89
N TYR A 491 -1.17 18.38 23.98
CA TYR A 491 -2.46 17.71 24.13
C TYR A 491 -3.06 17.76 25.56
N LYS A 492 -3.02 18.94 26.20
CA LYS A 492 -3.39 19.10 27.62
C LYS A 492 -4.83 18.71 27.95
N PHE A 493 -5.77 18.93 27.03
CA PHE A 493 -7.22 18.62 27.20
C PHE A 493 -7.78 19.14 28.53
N SER A 494 -7.43 20.37 28.89
CA SER A 494 -7.77 21.02 30.16
C SER A 494 -8.38 22.40 29.93
N CYS A 495 -9.27 22.85 30.81
CA CYS A 495 -9.96 24.14 30.69
C CYS A 495 -9.31 25.20 31.57
N VAL A 496 -9.07 26.40 31.01
CA VAL A 496 -8.54 27.54 31.77
C VAL A 496 -9.48 28.04 32.87
N THR A 497 -10.76 27.65 32.86
CA THR A 497 -11.74 28.03 33.89
C THR A 497 -11.99 26.89 34.88
N CYS A 498 -12.18 25.67 34.38
CA CYS A 498 -12.50 24.52 35.24
C CYS A 498 -11.26 23.78 35.78
N GLY A 499 -10.08 24.00 35.20
CA GLY A 499 -8.84 23.35 35.56
C GLY A 499 -8.67 21.96 34.95
N ASP A 500 -7.73 21.18 35.46
CA ASP A 500 -7.44 19.81 35.02
C ASP A 500 -8.48 18.79 35.54
N HIS A 501 -9.26 19.17 36.55
CA HIS A 501 -10.24 18.34 37.23
C HIS A 501 -11.58 19.08 37.32
N PRO A 502 -12.40 19.06 36.25
CA PRO A 502 -13.65 19.80 36.23
C PRO A 502 -14.67 19.16 37.18
N PRO A 503 -15.28 19.92 38.12
CA PRO A 503 -16.25 19.35 39.07
C PRO A 503 -17.60 19.01 38.44
N VAL A 504 -17.92 19.60 37.28
CA VAL A 504 -19.14 19.36 36.51
C VAL A 504 -18.74 18.97 35.10
N VAL A 505 -19.30 17.87 34.59
CA VAL A 505 -19.09 17.41 33.21
C VAL A 505 -20.39 17.05 32.52
N ILE A 506 -20.35 17.09 31.20
CA ILE A 506 -21.43 16.73 30.28
C ILE A 506 -20.86 15.68 29.35
N MET A 507 -21.64 14.61 29.16
CA MET A 507 -21.27 13.43 28.38
C MET A 507 -22.30 13.21 27.30
N ASP A 508 -21.83 12.95 26.08
CA ASP A 508 -22.71 12.63 24.97
C ASP A 508 -21.93 11.85 23.89
N LEU A 509 -22.67 11.19 23.00
CA LEU A 509 -22.17 10.36 21.91
C LEU A 509 -22.69 10.85 20.56
N HIS A 510 -21.77 11.02 19.61
CA HIS A 510 -22.14 11.20 18.22
C HIS A 510 -22.25 9.85 17.48
N LYS A 511 -23.49 9.42 17.25
CA LYS A 511 -23.86 8.09 16.69
C LYS A 511 -23.50 7.83 15.22
N LYS A 512 -23.14 8.85 14.43
CA LYS A 512 -22.75 8.60 13.03
C LYS A 512 -21.31 8.11 12.99
N GLY A 513 -21.15 6.89 12.45
CA GLY A 513 -19.94 6.07 12.45
C GLY A 513 -18.67 6.86 12.14
N VAL A 514 -17.66 6.57 12.95
CA VAL A 514 -16.34 7.19 12.95
C VAL A 514 -15.62 6.77 11.67
N PHE A 515 -15.38 5.48 11.49
CA PHE A 515 -14.76 4.92 10.29
C PHE A 515 -15.54 3.72 9.75
N HIS A 516 -15.42 3.46 8.45
CA HIS A 516 -15.95 2.27 7.79
C HIS A 516 -15.12 1.04 8.20
N LEU A 517 -15.55 0.36 9.25
CA LEU A 517 -14.99 -0.91 9.72
C LEU A 517 -16.15 -1.88 9.96
N SER A 518 -16.05 -3.09 9.42
CA SER A 518 -16.98 -4.17 9.78
C SER A 518 -16.51 -4.77 11.10
N VAL A 519 -17.34 -4.72 12.14
CA VAL A 519 -17.00 -5.23 13.49
C VAL A 519 -16.63 -6.73 13.48
N SER A 520 -17.08 -7.49 12.47
CA SER A 520 -16.68 -8.89 12.27
C SER A 520 -15.20 -9.09 11.90
N ASP A 521 -14.52 -8.02 11.53
CA ASP A 521 -13.14 -8.06 11.05
C ASP A 521 -12.14 -7.84 12.21
N ILE A 522 -12.65 -7.52 13.41
CA ILE A 522 -11.86 -7.41 14.64
C ILE A 522 -11.77 -8.79 15.29
N GLN A 523 -10.55 -9.26 15.57
CA GLN A 523 -10.32 -10.52 16.28
C GLN A 523 -10.87 -10.47 17.72
N GLY A 524 -11.24 -11.62 18.26
CA GLY A 524 -11.63 -11.73 19.66
C GLY A 524 -10.46 -11.40 20.60
N PRO A 525 -10.73 -11.01 21.86
CA PRO A 525 -9.70 -10.67 22.81
C PRO A 525 -8.80 -11.87 23.14
N VAL A 526 -7.53 -11.62 23.45
CA VAL A 526 -6.62 -12.64 24.02
C VAL A 526 -7.12 -13.16 25.38
N GLU A 527 -6.77 -14.40 25.71
CA GLU A 527 -7.16 -15.03 26.99
C GLU A 527 -6.71 -14.17 28.18
N ASN A 528 -7.61 -13.98 29.16
CA ASN A 528 -7.39 -13.20 30.39
C ASN A 528 -7.11 -11.69 30.19
N TYR A 529 -7.46 -11.12 29.03
CA TYR A 529 -7.39 -9.67 28.85
C TYR A 529 -8.32 -8.93 29.84
N ASN A 530 -7.78 -7.96 30.57
CA ASN A 530 -8.49 -7.23 31.63
C ASN A 530 -9.02 -5.86 31.18
N GLY A 531 -8.87 -5.51 29.91
CA GLY A 531 -9.33 -4.22 29.37
C GLY A 531 -8.42 -3.03 29.66
N ASN A 532 -7.19 -3.22 30.13
CA ASN A 532 -6.23 -2.12 30.26
C ASN A 532 -5.45 -1.91 28.95
N VAL A 533 -5.44 -0.68 28.45
CA VAL A 533 -4.67 -0.27 27.27
C VAL A 533 -3.69 0.84 27.62
N ASN A 534 -2.48 0.79 27.04
CA ASN A 534 -1.48 1.84 27.20
C ASN A 534 -1.80 3.01 26.27
N LEU A 535 -2.21 4.13 26.85
CA LEU A 535 -2.61 5.33 26.09
C LEU A 535 -1.41 5.98 25.39
N GLU A 536 -0.27 6.15 26.06
CA GLU A 536 0.89 6.81 25.43
C GLU A 536 1.39 5.99 24.23
N GLU A 537 1.60 4.70 24.42
CA GLU A 537 2.08 3.78 23.37
C GLU A 537 1.15 3.72 22.15
N PHE A 538 -0.18 3.64 22.37
CA PHE A 538 -1.15 3.62 21.27
C PHE A 538 -1.07 4.90 20.42
N TRP A 539 -1.05 6.06 21.06
CA TRP A 539 -1.06 7.34 20.37
C TRP A 539 0.30 7.74 19.79
N GLU A 540 1.41 7.28 20.38
CA GLU A 540 2.75 7.33 19.78
C GLU A 540 2.80 6.44 18.55
N SER A 541 2.26 5.23 18.60
CA SER A 541 2.19 4.32 17.45
C SER A 541 1.37 4.90 16.30
N LEU A 542 0.27 5.61 16.58
CA LEU A 542 -0.47 6.35 15.55
C LEU A 542 0.35 7.48 14.93
N SER A 543 1.17 8.16 15.73
CA SER A 543 2.08 9.21 15.22
C SER A 543 3.16 8.58 14.34
N SER A 544 3.71 7.43 14.74
CA SER A 544 4.62 6.62 13.93
C SER A 544 3.98 6.07 12.65
N ASP A 545 2.69 5.70 12.64
CA ASP A 545 1.96 5.38 11.41
C ASP A 545 1.98 6.58 10.45
N MET A 546 1.57 7.77 10.92
CA MET A 546 1.54 8.97 10.09
C MET A 546 2.94 9.34 9.56
N ILE A 547 3.98 9.21 10.38
CA ILE A 547 5.38 9.47 9.99
C ILE A 547 5.86 8.42 8.98
N GLY A 548 5.62 7.13 9.26
CA GLY A 548 6.06 6.00 8.44
C GLY A 548 5.52 6.02 7.02
N ARG A 549 4.33 6.60 6.79
CA ARG A 549 3.77 6.82 5.44
C ARG A 549 4.65 7.68 4.54
N GLY A 550 5.50 8.53 5.11
CA GLY A 550 6.48 9.32 4.37
C GLY A 550 7.70 8.52 3.87
N PHE A 551 7.85 7.26 4.31
CA PHE A 551 9.02 6.41 4.01
C PHE A 551 8.69 5.19 3.16
N VAL A 552 7.41 4.90 2.89
CA VAL A 552 6.97 3.71 2.15
C VAL A 552 6.13 4.08 0.94
N ALA A 553 6.28 3.34 -0.16
CA ALA A 553 5.50 3.57 -1.39
C ALA A 553 4.00 3.25 -1.22
N SER A 554 3.65 2.38 -0.27
CA SER A 554 2.27 2.03 0.05
C SER A 554 2.11 1.83 1.56
N GLY A 555 0.99 2.32 2.11
CA GLY A 555 0.66 2.18 3.52
C GLY A 555 0.55 0.73 4.01
N ARG A 556 0.39 -0.25 3.09
CA ARG A 556 0.41 -1.69 3.44
C ARG A 556 1.79 -2.19 3.87
N HIS A 557 2.85 -1.50 3.46
CA HIS A 557 4.23 -1.81 3.83
C HIS A 557 4.72 -0.96 4.99
N ASN A 558 3.86 -0.10 5.58
CA ASN A 558 4.22 0.67 6.75
C ASN A 558 4.32 -0.27 7.96
N PRO A 559 5.52 -0.49 8.54
CA PRO A 559 5.67 -1.38 9.68
C PRO A 559 4.97 -0.85 10.94
N PHE A 560 4.58 0.42 10.95
CA PHE A 560 3.87 1.07 12.06
C PHE A 560 2.37 1.18 11.83
N ALA A 561 1.81 0.52 10.80
CA ALA A 561 0.38 0.59 10.50
C ALA A 561 -0.47 0.10 11.70
N VAL A 562 -1.27 1.00 12.27
CA VAL A 562 -2.15 0.68 13.41
C VAL A 562 -3.51 0.21 12.89
N SER A 563 -3.91 -1.01 13.28
CA SER A 563 -5.22 -1.59 12.98
C SER A 563 -6.09 -1.68 14.24
N PRO A 564 -7.42 -1.56 14.13
CA PRO A 564 -8.30 -1.64 15.30
C PRO A 564 -8.31 -3.04 15.94
N THR A 565 -7.95 -3.13 17.22
CA THR A 565 -8.06 -4.34 18.08
C THR A 565 -8.57 -3.97 19.47
N TYR A 566 -8.99 -4.93 20.30
CA TYR A 566 -9.46 -4.61 21.66
C TYR A 566 -8.31 -4.30 22.63
N GLU A 567 -7.14 -4.88 22.38
CA GLU A 567 -5.91 -4.77 23.16
C GLU A 567 -5.14 -3.50 22.82
N PHE A 568 -5.31 -2.97 21.60
CA PHE A 568 -4.52 -1.86 21.09
C PHE A 568 -5.41 -0.78 20.47
N TRP A 569 -6.35 -0.28 21.27
CA TRP A 569 -7.23 0.81 20.91
C TRP A 569 -7.58 1.66 22.14
N ALA A 570 -6.96 2.84 22.25
CA ALA A 570 -7.09 3.67 23.45
C ALA A 570 -7.92 4.94 23.21
N PRO A 571 -8.71 5.40 24.20
CA PRO A 571 -9.25 6.75 24.20
C PRO A 571 -8.12 7.79 24.35
N TRP A 572 -8.45 9.08 24.23
CA TRP A 572 -7.56 10.15 24.68
C TRP A 572 -8.12 10.80 25.94
N ILE A 573 -7.27 10.94 26.97
CA ILE A 573 -7.54 11.64 28.23
C ILE A 573 -6.27 12.45 28.56
N GLY A 574 -6.42 13.73 28.90
CA GLY A 574 -5.28 14.61 29.19
C GLY A 574 -4.37 14.07 30.32
N LYS A 575 -3.05 14.24 30.18
CA LYS A 575 -2.03 13.68 31.10
C LYS A 575 -2.24 14.07 32.57
N ARG A 576 -2.74 15.30 32.83
CA ARG A 576 -3.05 15.76 34.20
C ARG A 576 -4.43 15.30 34.69
N THR A 577 -5.33 14.87 33.81
CA THR A 577 -6.68 14.41 34.17
C THR A 577 -6.73 12.90 34.38
N ARG A 578 -5.96 12.10 33.63
CA ARG A 578 -5.92 10.63 33.75
C ARG A 578 -5.19 10.15 35.01
N CYS A 579 -5.58 9.00 35.55
CA CYS A 579 -4.96 8.40 36.74
C CYS A 579 -3.57 7.81 36.44
N SER A 580 -3.38 7.20 35.27
CA SER A 580 -2.13 6.59 34.82
C SER A 580 -2.05 6.55 33.29
N ASN A 581 -0.93 6.07 32.73
CA ASN A 581 -0.80 5.81 31.30
C ASN A 581 -1.65 4.63 30.82
N PHE A 582 -1.99 3.70 31.71
CA PHE A 582 -2.93 2.62 31.45
C PHE A 582 -4.35 3.10 31.76
N VAL A 583 -5.23 2.96 30.77
CA VAL A 583 -6.64 3.36 30.84
C VAL A 583 -7.53 2.18 30.47
N LEU A 584 -8.79 2.24 30.88
CA LEU A 584 -9.75 1.18 30.61
C LEU A 584 -10.33 1.29 29.20
N ASN A 585 -10.40 0.16 28.52
CA ASN A 585 -11.23 -0.10 27.35
C ASN A 585 -11.78 -1.53 27.40
N THR A 586 -12.96 -1.68 28.00
CA THR A 586 -13.63 -2.99 28.20
C THR A 586 -14.65 -3.31 27.10
N GLU A 587 -14.49 -2.74 25.90
CA GLU A 587 -15.43 -2.99 24.77
C GLU A 587 -15.51 -4.47 24.36
N PHE A 588 -14.48 -5.27 24.64
CA PHE A 588 -14.48 -6.71 24.38
C PHE A 588 -15.53 -7.47 25.21
N GLU A 589 -15.87 -7.00 26.41
CA GLU A 589 -16.90 -7.66 27.25
C GLU A 589 -18.29 -7.58 26.62
N LYS A 590 -18.50 -6.66 25.66
CA LYS A 590 -19.73 -6.58 24.87
C LYS A 590 -19.88 -7.76 23.89
N ILE A 591 -18.85 -8.60 23.70
CA ILE A 591 -18.90 -9.82 22.88
C ILE A 591 -19.68 -10.95 23.56
N HIS A 592 -19.55 -11.08 24.89
CA HIS A 592 -19.98 -12.26 25.64
C HIS A 592 -21.31 -12.12 26.39
N VAL A 593 -22.06 -11.03 26.17
CA VAL A 593 -23.34 -10.83 26.87
C VAL A 593 -24.41 -11.73 26.25
N SER A 594 -24.62 -12.91 26.82
CA SER A 594 -25.93 -13.56 26.80
C SER A 594 -26.90 -12.61 27.50
N LYS A 595 -27.64 -11.81 26.72
CA LYS A 595 -28.50 -10.74 27.23
C LYS A 595 -29.46 -11.30 28.29
N SER A 596 -29.39 -10.78 29.51
CA SER A 596 -30.45 -10.99 30.49
C SER A 596 -31.72 -10.29 29.99
N VAL A 597 -32.88 -10.90 30.29
CA VAL A 597 -34.22 -10.48 29.80
C VAL A 597 -34.56 -9.03 30.15
N SER A 598 -33.87 -8.43 31.12
CA SER A 598 -34.12 -7.08 31.63
C SER A 598 -33.49 -5.95 30.80
N GLU A 599 -32.44 -6.20 30.01
CA GLU A 599 -31.77 -5.17 29.18
C GLU A 599 -32.31 -5.07 27.75
N ILE A 600 -33.15 -6.03 27.31
CA ILE A 600 -33.61 -6.16 25.92
C ILE A 600 -34.77 -5.21 25.58
N SER A 601 -35.43 -4.61 26.57
CA SER A 601 -36.70 -3.89 26.34
C SER A 601 -36.58 -2.45 25.81
N GLU A 602 -35.37 -1.91 25.58
CA GLU A 602 -35.21 -0.48 25.23
C GLU A 602 -34.35 -0.14 24.00
N ILE A 603 -33.73 -1.11 23.31
CA ILE A 603 -33.13 -0.88 21.98
C ILE A 603 -34.11 -1.35 20.90
N THR A 604 -35.07 -0.51 20.55
CA THR A 604 -35.99 -0.75 19.43
C THR A 604 -35.68 0.20 18.29
N VAL A 605 -34.73 -0.18 17.42
CA VAL A 605 -34.80 0.26 16.02
C VAL A 605 -36.00 -0.45 15.42
N THR A 606 -36.95 0.27 14.84
CA THR A 606 -38.11 -0.35 14.18
C THR A 606 -37.66 -1.14 12.96
N GLU A 607 -38.35 -2.24 12.65
CA GLU A 607 -38.06 -3.08 11.48
C GLU A 607 -38.02 -2.26 10.17
N ASP A 608 -38.91 -1.29 10.06
CA ASP A 608 -39.00 -0.36 8.91
C ASP A 608 -37.74 0.48 8.73
N ARG A 609 -37.15 0.96 9.83
CA ARG A 609 -35.95 1.79 9.79
C ARG A 609 -34.69 0.98 9.47
N LEU A 610 -34.63 -0.28 9.92
CA LEU A 610 -33.54 -1.19 9.54
C LEU A 610 -33.65 -1.60 8.06
N ARG A 611 -34.87 -1.79 7.54
CA ARG A 611 -35.13 -2.01 6.12
C ARG A 611 -34.66 -0.82 5.29
N GLU A 612 -35.03 0.41 5.63
CA GLU A 612 -34.59 1.61 4.91
C GLU A 612 -33.05 1.72 4.79
N GLU A 613 -32.32 1.37 5.86
CA GLU A 613 -30.85 1.36 5.84
C GLU A 613 -30.27 0.19 5.03
N LEU A 614 -30.93 -0.99 5.04
CA LEU A 614 -30.61 -2.11 4.15
C LEU A 614 -30.75 -1.70 2.67
N PHE A 615 -31.81 -0.95 2.33
CA PHE A 615 -32.07 -0.44 0.98
C PHE A 615 -31.01 0.58 0.49
N LYS A 616 -30.19 1.15 1.37
CA LYS A 616 -29.09 2.08 1.03
C LYS A 616 -27.77 1.37 0.74
N GLN A 617 -27.66 0.08 1.04
CA GLN A 617 -26.41 -0.67 0.86
C GLN A 617 -26.13 -1.03 -0.61
N LYS A 618 -24.83 -1.15 -0.93
CA LYS A 618 -24.33 -1.62 -2.23
C LYS A 618 -24.65 -3.11 -2.42
N VAL A 619 -24.83 -3.55 -3.66
CA VAL A 619 -25.30 -4.92 -3.96
C VAL A 619 -24.32 -6.00 -3.51
N GLU A 620 -23.02 -5.71 -3.49
CA GLU A 620 -21.98 -6.63 -3.03
C GLU A 620 -22.08 -6.91 -1.52
N VAL A 621 -22.40 -5.88 -0.73
CA VAL A 621 -22.65 -5.98 0.71
C VAL A 621 -23.91 -6.79 0.96
N VAL A 622 -24.97 -6.53 0.20
CA VAL A 622 -26.23 -7.27 0.25
C VAL A 622 -26.02 -8.76 -0.09
N ARG A 623 -25.21 -9.09 -1.11
CA ARG A 623 -24.87 -10.49 -1.44
C ARG A 623 -24.08 -11.17 -0.33
N LYS A 624 -23.12 -10.46 0.29
CA LYS A 624 -22.34 -10.98 1.42
C LYS A 624 -23.26 -11.28 2.61
N LEU A 625 -24.17 -10.36 2.93
CA LEU A 625 -25.22 -10.53 3.95
C LEU A 625 -26.09 -11.75 3.68
N CYS A 626 -26.55 -11.96 2.44
CA CYS A 626 -27.32 -13.15 2.07
C CYS A 626 -26.55 -14.44 2.39
N ARG A 627 -25.28 -14.56 1.97
CA ARG A 627 -24.45 -15.75 2.25
C ARG A 627 -24.29 -16.01 3.75
N GLU A 628 -24.05 -14.95 4.52
CA GLU A 628 -23.84 -15.04 5.97
C GLU A 628 -25.13 -15.38 6.73
N CYS A 629 -26.30 -14.98 6.22
CA CYS A 629 -27.61 -15.37 6.71
C CYS A 629 -28.04 -16.77 6.23
N GLY A 630 -27.21 -17.48 5.44
CA GLY A 630 -27.57 -18.78 4.88
C GLY A 630 -28.60 -18.70 3.74
N LEU A 631 -28.80 -17.51 3.17
CA LEU A 631 -29.73 -17.23 2.08
C LEU A 631 -29.02 -17.30 0.72
N ASP A 632 -29.75 -17.67 -0.32
CA ASP A 632 -29.24 -17.65 -1.69
C ASP A 632 -28.82 -16.21 -2.09
N SER A 633 -27.57 -16.09 -2.56
CA SER A 633 -26.93 -14.82 -2.94
C SER A 633 -26.97 -14.50 -4.44
N HIS A 634 -27.65 -15.34 -5.23
CA HIS A 634 -27.92 -15.10 -6.65
C HIS A 634 -29.23 -14.34 -6.88
N GLY A 635 -29.33 -13.61 -7.99
CA GLY A 635 -30.50 -12.80 -8.35
C GLY A 635 -30.24 -11.29 -8.40
N SER A 636 -31.30 -10.53 -8.68
CA SER A 636 -31.27 -9.08 -8.75
C SER A 636 -31.14 -8.47 -7.35
N ARG A 637 -30.71 -7.20 -7.26
CA ARG A 637 -30.59 -6.49 -5.98
C ARG A 637 -31.92 -6.48 -5.21
N SER A 638 -33.03 -6.32 -5.91
CA SER A 638 -34.38 -6.32 -5.32
C SER A 638 -34.75 -7.67 -4.70
N ASP A 639 -34.38 -8.77 -5.37
CA ASP A 639 -34.66 -10.13 -4.87
C ASP A 639 -33.89 -10.43 -3.59
N LEU A 640 -32.62 -10.02 -3.54
CA LEU A 640 -31.76 -10.19 -2.36
C LEU A 640 -32.27 -9.36 -1.17
N LEU A 641 -32.68 -8.12 -1.42
CA LEU A 641 -33.27 -7.25 -0.40
C LEU A 641 -34.59 -7.81 0.14
N LEU A 642 -35.43 -8.36 -0.74
CA LEU A 642 -36.70 -8.99 -0.35
C LEU A 642 -36.46 -10.23 0.52
N ARG A 643 -35.46 -11.07 0.19
CA ARG A 643 -35.10 -12.25 0.98
C ARG A 643 -34.59 -11.87 2.38
N LEU A 644 -33.66 -10.93 2.46
CA LEU A 644 -33.17 -10.42 3.75
C LEU A 644 -34.30 -9.79 4.57
N SER A 645 -35.16 -8.99 3.93
CA SER A 645 -36.31 -8.37 4.58
C SER A 645 -37.35 -9.39 5.09
N ASN A 646 -37.48 -10.53 4.43
CA ASN A 646 -38.36 -11.61 4.88
C ASN A 646 -37.75 -12.41 6.03
N GLU A 647 -36.43 -12.60 6.02
CA GLU A 647 -35.70 -13.32 7.07
C GLU A 647 -35.65 -12.53 8.40
N MET A 648 -35.68 -11.20 8.32
CA MET A 648 -35.76 -10.27 9.46
C MET A 648 -36.98 -10.48 10.38
N LYS A 649 -37.96 -11.31 9.98
CA LYS A 649 -39.09 -11.70 10.84
C LYS A 649 -38.65 -12.55 12.03
N SER A 650 -37.50 -13.21 11.97
CA SER A 650 -36.92 -13.92 13.12
C SER A 650 -36.02 -12.98 13.92
N ARG A 651 -36.07 -13.06 15.26
CA ARG A 651 -35.27 -12.18 16.13
C ARG A 651 -33.76 -12.38 15.92
N GLN A 652 -33.35 -13.62 15.64
CA GLN A 652 -31.95 -13.99 15.46
C GLN A 652 -31.37 -13.45 14.13
N ALA A 653 -32.15 -13.49 13.04
CA ALA A 653 -31.75 -12.87 11.78
C ALA A 653 -31.85 -11.35 11.82
N TYR A 654 -32.85 -10.80 12.52
CA TYR A 654 -32.96 -9.37 12.79
C TYR A 654 -31.69 -8.84 13.48
N ASP A 655 -31.26 -9.47 14.58
CA ASP A 655 -30.07 -9.04 15.32
C ASP A 655 -28.79 -9.20 14.47
N LYS A 656 -28.68 -10.28 13.66
CA LYS A 656 -27.54 -10.51 12.75
C LYS A 656 -27.47 -9.49 11.61
N ILE A 657 -28.60 -9.13 11.03
CA ILE A 657 -28.71 -8.12 9.96
C ILE A 657 -28.49 -6.72 10.54
N PHE A 658 -29.03 -6.45 11.72
CA PHE A 658 -28.79 -5.22 12.48
C PHE A 658 -27.29 -5.03 12.76
N GLU A 659 -26.61 -6.04 13.31
CA GLU A 659 -25.18 -6.00 13.59
C GLU A 659 -24.30 -5.78 12.36
N LYS A 660 -24.76 -6.13 11.16
CA LYS A 660 -23.97 -5.99 9.92
C LYS A 660 -24.27 -4.71 9.13
N ILE A 661 -25.51 -4.21 9.20
CA ILE A 661 -25.90 -2.94 8.58
C ILE A 661 -25.50 -1.75 9.48
N TRP A 662 -25.68 -1.90 10.79
CA TRP A 662 -25.31 -0.90 11.80
C TRP A 662 -23.96 -1.17 12.47
N GLY A 663 -23.28 -2.28 12.14
CA GLY A 663 -21.91 -2.58 12.57
C GLY A 663 -20.82 -1.78 11.86
N ALA A 664 -21.08 -0.51 11.57
CA ALA A 664 -20.02 0.48 11.48
C ALA A 664 -19.70 0.95 12.90
N SER A 665 -18.44 1.31 13.20
CA SER A 665 -17.97 1.83 14.51
C SER A 665 -19.05 2.60 15.31
N GLY A 666 -19.12 2.37 16.62
CA GLY A 666 -20.23 2.81 17.49
C GLY A 666 -20.30 4.30 17.80
N GLY A 667 -19.76 5.14 16.92
CA GLY A 667 -19.65 6.58 17.12
C GLY A 667 -18.47 6.98 17.99
N TRP A 668 -18.39 8.27 18.31
CA TRP A 668 -17.36 8.80 19.19
C TRP A 668 -17.98 9.55 20.36
N ALA A 669 -17.52 9.23 21.55
CA ALA A 669 -17.98 9.74 22.83
C ALA A 669 -17.06 10.85 23.33
N VAL A 670 -17.64 11.83 24.02
CA VAL A 670 -16.91 12.96 24.61
C VAL A 670 -17.29 13.17 26.07
N ILE A 671 -16.30 13.53 26.89
CA ILE A 671 -16.53 14.12 28.21
C ILE A 671 -16.04 15.57 28.16
N MET A 672 -16.92 16.52 28.46
CA MET A 672 -16.60 17.95 28.41
C MET A 672 -17.12 18.71 29.62
N CYS A 673 -16.45 19.81 29.97
CA CYS A 673 -16.98 20.73 30.99
C CYS A 673 -18.08 21.64 30.42
N PRO A 674 -18.87 22.35 31.26
CA PRO A 674 -19.84 23.35 30.83
C PRO A 674 -19.27 24.49 29.98
N CYS A 675 -17.96 24.78 30.07
CA CYS A 675 -17.29 25.73 29.18
C CYS A 675 -17.12 25.16 27.75
N GLY A 676 -17.45 23.88 27.53
CA GLY A 676 -17.36 23.13 26.29
C GLY A 676 -15.93 22.88 25.83
N ILE A 677 -15.02 22.68 26.78
CA ILE A 677 -13.68 22.11 26.57
C ILE A 677 -13.79 20.60 26.76
N VAL A 678 -13.22 19.84 25.83
CA VAL A 678 -13.20 18.38 25.84
C VAL A 678 -12.03 17.87 26.68
N TYR A 679 -12.30 16.94 27.61
CA TYR A 679 -11.32 16.28 28.48
C TYR A 679 -11.01 14.85 28.05
N SER A 680 -12.04 14.17 27.53
CA SER A 680 -11.89 12.80 27.01
C SER A 680 -12.56 12.67 25.65
N ILE A 681 -11.92 11.90 24.76
CA ILE A 681 -12.54 11.38 23.53
C ILE A 681 -12.35 9.86 23.46
N LYS A 682 -13.39 9.12 23.07
CA LYS A 682 -13.31 7.68 22.79
C LYS A 682 -13.98 7.40 21.45
N CYS A 683 -13.29 6.73 20.53
CA CYS A 683 -13.86 6.27 19.27
C CYS A 683 -14.25 4.80 19.45
N ASN A 684 -15.55 4.51 19.56
CA ASN A 684 -16.01 3.19 19.96
C ASN A 684 -15.93 2.20 18.80
N LEU A 685 -15.41 1.00 19.06
CA LEU A 685 -15.37 -0.10 18.10
C LEU A 685 -16.75 -0.73 17.93
N ARG A 686 -17.51 -0.85 19.01
CA ARG A 686 -18.88 -1.38 19.05
C ARG A 686 -19.87 -0.30 19.48
N ALA A 687 -21.17 -0.58 19.35
CA ALA A 687 -22.23 0.31 19.82
C ALA A 687 -21.95 0.80 21.26
N GLU A 688 -22.19 2.09 21.47
CA GLU A 688 -21.98 2.73 22.76
C GLU A 688 -22.92 2.17 23.84
N SER A 689 -22.42 2.14 25.07
CA SER A 689 -23.20 1.88 26.27
C SER A 689 -22.58 2.61 27.49
N PRO A 690 -23.26 2.66 28.65
CA PRO A 690 -22.71 3.24 29.88
C PRO A 690 -21.32 2.74 30.27
N ARG A 691 -20.95 1.53 29.83
CA ARG A 691 -19.64 0.95 30.00
C ARG A 691 -18.53 1.84 29.44
N ASP A 692 -18.75 2.46 28.28
CA ASP A 692 -17.73 3.29 27.62
C ASP A 692 -17.43 4.56 28.42
N PHE A 693 -18.46 5.20 28.95
CA PHE A 693 -18.30 6.36 29.83
C PHE A 693 -17.76 5.97 31.21
N ALA A 694 -18.15 4.79 31.72
CA ALA A 694 -17.59 4.26 32.95
C ALA A 694 -16.08 4.00 32.83
N ASP A 695 -15.62 3.39 31.72
CA ASP A 695 -14.20 3.21 31.43
C ASP A 695 -13.44 4.54 31.44
N LEU A 696 -13.98 5.57 30.78
CA LEU A 696 -13.37 6.90 30.76
C LEU A 696 -13.29 7.53 32.16
N LEU A 697 -14.37 7.48 32.94
CA LEU A 697 -14.45 8.07 34.27
C LEU A 697 -13.55 7.36 35.29
N LEU A 698 -13.51 6.03 35.27
CA LEU A 698 -12.63 5.24 36.13
C LEU A 698 -11.15 5.41 35.76
N SER A 699 -10.87 5.86 34.53
CA SER A 699 -9.53 6.24 34.08
C SER A 699 -9.14 7.67 34.48
N TRP A 700 -10.03 8.45 35.10
CA TRP A 700 -9.69 9.79 35.61
C TRP A 700 -9.06 9.71 37.00
N LYS A 701 -8.09 10.59 37.27
CA LYS A 701 -7.45 10.73 38.58
C LYS A 701 -8.43 11.19 39.65
N HIS A 702 -9.33 12.10 39.29
CA HIS A 702 -10.38 12.61 40.16
C HIS A 702 -11.71 12.63 39.40
N MET A 703 -12.68 11.87 39.89
CA MET A 703 -14.00 11.81 39.28
C MET A 703 -14.78 13.11 39.52
N PRO A 704 -15.49 13.66 38.53
CA PRO A 704 -16.30 14.87 38.69
C PRO A 704 -17.41 14.68 39.73
N ASN A 705 -17.72 15.73 40.49
CA ASN A 705 -18.80 15.70 41.47
C ASN A 705 -20.20 15.66 40.82
N VAL A 706 -20.37 16.21 39.62
CA VAL A 706 -21.64 16.21 38.89
C VAL A 706 -21.41 15.77 37.44
N ILE A 707 -22.10 14.70 37.05
CA ILE A 707 -22.07 14.13 35.70
C ILE A 707 -23.44 14.32 35.08
N ILE A 708 -23.51 14.94 33.91
CA ILE A 708 -24.74 15.14 33.14
C ILE A 708 -24.68 14.23 31.92
N TYR A 709 -25.67 13.33 31.79
CA TYR A 709 -25.68 12.30 30.75
C TYR A 709 -27.10 11.81 30.46
N ASP A 710 -27.38 11.46 29.20
CA ASP A 710 -28.70 11.00 28.74
C ASP A 710 -29.17 9.71 29.43
N PHE A 711 -28.24 8.84 29.80
CA PHE A 711 -28.55 7.57 30.45
C PHE A 711 -27.97 7.50 31.87
N ALA A 712 -28.25 8.56 32.64
CA ALA A 712 -27.74 8.81 33.99
C ALA A 712 -27.92 7.63 34.96
N ARG A 713 -29.11 7.03 34.99
CA ARG A 713 -29.39 5.87 35.86
C ARG A 713 -28.52 4.66 35.49
N GLY A 714 -28.45 4.34 34.20
CA GLY A 714 -27.64 3.22 33.71
C GLY A 714 -26.16 3.40 34.03
N LEU A 715 -25.63 4.61 33.86
CA LEU A 715 -24.25 4.94 34.25
C LEU A 715 -24.01 4.80 35.75
N ALA A 716 -24.89 5.35 36.60
CA ALA A 716 -24.73 5.26 38.05
C ALA A 716 -24.73 3.81 38.55
N THR A 717 -25.67 2.99 38.08
CA THR A 717 -25.74 1.56 38.41
C THR A 717 -24.50 0.83 37.92
N HIS A 718 -24.10 1.03 36.66
CA HIS A 718 -22.95 0.35 36.07
C HIS A 718 -21.62 0.71 36.78
N MET A 719 -21.44 1.97 37.16
CA MET A 719 -20.27 2.43 37.94
C MET A 719 -20.20 1.76 39.31
N ASN A 720 -21.32 1.76 40.06
CA ASN A 720 -21.38 1.14 41.38
C ASN A 720 -21.25 -0.38 41.35
N LEU A 721 -21.69 -1.05 40.28
CA LEU A 721 -21.49 -2.50 40.12
C LEU A 721 -20.03 -2.85 39.83
N ARG A 722 -19.32 -2.03 39.04
CA ARG A 722 -17.90 -2.26 38.72
C ARG A 722 -16.97 -2.03 39.90
N GLU A 723 -17.31 -1.09 40.77
CA GLU A 723 -16.54 -0.73 41.96
C GLU A 723 -17.42 -0.90 43.20
N SER A 724 -17.95 -2.11 43.41
CA SER A 724 -18.93 -2.44 44.44
C SER A 724 -18.44 -2.19 45.87
N GLU A 725 -17.14 -2.32 46.12
CA GLU A 725 -16.53 -2.04 47.42
C GLU A 725 -16.44 -0.53 47.70
N LYS A 726 -16.17 0.30 46.68
CA LYS A 726 -15.98 1.74 46.83
C LYS A 726 -17.28 2.53 46.69
N VAL A 727 -18.25 2.00 45.95
CA VAL A 727 -19.53 2.65 45.61
C VAL A 727 -19.32 4.10 45.17
N PRO A 728 -18.60 4.33 44.06
CA PRO A 728 -18.09 5.65 43.68
C PRO A 728 -19.20 6.70 43.47
N ILE A 729 -20.41 6.29 43.06
CA ILE A 729 -21.54 7.18 42.85
C ILE A 729 -22.43 7.20 44.10
N SER A 730 -22.14 8.16 44.97
CA SER A 730 -22.74 8.33 46.30
C SER A 730 -22.90 9.84 46.62
N PRO A 731 -23.93 10.27 47.36
CA PRO A 731 -24.97 9.49 48.03
C PRO A 731 -26.13 9.08 47.12
N PHE A 732 -26.96 8.16 47.61
CA PHE A 732 -28.25 7.76 47.00
C PHE A 732 -28.17 7.32 45.53
N GLU A 733 -27.11 6.60 45.14
CA GLU A 733 -26.84 6.20 43.75
C GLU A 733 -26.76 7.41 42.80
N GLY A 734 -26.26 8.53 43.31
CA GLY A 734 -26.03 9.78 42.55
C GLY A 734 -27.28 10.61 42.32
N ARG A 735 -28.37 10.35 43.04
CA ARG A 735 -29.56 11.21 43.09
C ARG A 735 -29.33 12.39 44.04
N LEU A 736 -29.99 13.51 43.80
CA LEU A 736 -29.80 14.74 44.60
C LEU A 736 -30.42 14.65 45.99
N ALA A 737 -31.38 13.76 46.20
CA ALA A 737 -32.03 13.50 47.48
C ALA A 737 -32.35 12.00 47.63
N GLU A 738 -32.62 11.58 48.86
CA GLU A 738 -33.09 10.23 49.17
C GLU A 738 -34.39 9.93 48.40
N PRO A 739 -34.56 8.73 47.82
CA PRO A 739 -35.75 8.34 47.04
C PRO A 739 -36.97 8.04 47.93
N SER A 740 -37.32 8.95 48.84
CA SER A 740 -38.55 8.89 49.65
C SER A 740 -39.76 9.41 48.87
N GLN A 741 -40.95 8.95 49.22
CA GLN A 741 -42.20 9.38 48.60
C GLN A 741 -42.37 10.92 48.67
N LEU A 742 -42.05 11.51 49.82
CA LEU A 742 -42.09 12.96 50.05
C LEU A 742 -41.18 13.73 49.09
N ASN A 743 -39.91 13.30 48.95
CA ASN A 743 -38.96 13.97 48.07
C ASN A 743 -39.38 13.88 46.59
N ILE A 744 -39.92 12.73 46.17
CA ILE A 744 -40.42 12.53 44.81
C ILE A 744 -41.60 13.47 44.52
N GLU A 745 -42.55 13.62 45.43
CA GLU A 745 -43.70 14.52 45.28
C GLU A 745 -43.28 16.00 45.27
N LEU A 746 -42.36 16.40 46.16
CA LEU A 746 -41.79 17.75 46.20
C LEU A 746 -41.02 18.06 44.91
N ALA A 747 -40.28 17.10 44.35
CA ALA A 747 -39.58 17.26 43.08
C ALA A 747 -40.54 17.36 41.88
N LYS A 748 -41.58 16.51 41.83
CA LYS A 748 -42.61 16.55 40.78
C LYS A 748 -43.39 17.87 40.78
N SER A 749 -43.66 18.43 41.96
CA SER A 749 -44.34 19.72 42.11
C SER A 749 -43.40 20.93 41.96
N GLY A 750 -42.11 20.72 41.67
CA GLY A 750 -41.12 21.79 41.48
C GLY A 750 -40.70 22.51 42.76
N LYS A 751 -41.13 22.02 43.93
CA LYS A 751 -40.89 22.63 45.25
C LYS A 751 -39.59 22.18 45.91
N LEU A 752 -39.04 21.03 45.50
CA LEU A 752 -37.75 20.55 46.00
C LEU A 752 -36.59 21.37 45.41
N LYS A 753 -35.69 21.86 46.27
CA LYS A 753 -34.41 22.46 45.89
C LYS A 753 -33.29 21.88 46.74
N VAL A 754 -32.22 21.43 46.09
CA VAL A 754 -31.03 20.85 46.73
C VAL A 754 -29.87 21.80 46.50
N SER A 755 -29.37 22.41 47.58
CA SER A 755 -28.27 23.38 47.50
C SER A 755 -26.92 22.66 47.56
N LEU A 756 -26.07 22.90 46.56
CA LEU A 756 -24.69 22.41 46.50
C LEU A 756 -23.70 23.60 46.54
N PRO A 757 -23.48 24.25 47.71
CA PRO A 757 -22.72 25.49 47.79
C PRO A 757 -21.24 25.33 47.39
N TRP A 758 -20.68 24.13 47.57
CA TRP A 758 -19.29 23.81 47.25
C TRP A 758 -18.96 23.83 45.75
N LEU A 759 -19.98 23.94 44.87
CA LEU A 759 -19.78 24.20 43.45
C LEU A 759 -19.37 25.65 43.14
N ASN A 760 -19.74 26.60 43.99
CA ASN A 760 -19.37 28.01 43.83
C ASN A 760 -18.07 28.33 44.59
N THR A 761 -17.88 27.73 45.76
CA THR A 761 -16.74 28.01 46.64
C THR A 761 -16.28 26.72 47.30
N LYS A 762 -15.03 26.33 47.09
CA LYS A 762 -14.43 25.12 47.69
C LYS A 762 -14.66 25.09 49.20
N LYS A 763 -14.92 23.90 49.76
CA LYS A 763 -15.02 23.71 51.22
C LYS A 763 -13.71 24.14 51.90
N ALA A 764 -13.83 24.95 52.96
CA ALA A 764 -12.68 25.42 53.73
C ALA A 764 -11.87 24.25 54.32
N VAL A 765 -12.58 23.22 54.82
CA VAL A 765 -12.01 21.93 55.18
C VAL A 765 -12.53 20.89 54.18
N PRO A 766 -11.68 20.38 53.27
CA PRO A 766 -12.04 19.30 52.36
C PRO A 766 -12.38 18.02 53.11
N ASP A 767 -13.36 17.26 52.63
CA ASP A 767 -13.66 15.93 53.15
C ASP A 767 -12.60 14.91 52.68
N ILE A 768 -12.54 13.77 53.37
CA ILE A 768 -11.73 12.64 52.92
C ILE A 768 -12.19 12.19 51.54
N ASN A 769 -11.24 11.96 50.63
CA ASN A 769 -11.50 11.67 49.21
C ASN A 769 -12.29 12.78 48.46
N GLY A 770 -12.32 14.00 48.99
CA GLY A 770 -13.00 15.13 48.35
C GLY A 770 -12.32 15.54 47.03
N HIS A 771 -13.14 15.88 46.04
CA HIS A 771 -12.64 16.36 44.74
C HIS A 771 -11.80 17.64 44.91
N PRO A 772 -10.65 17.79 44.20
CA PRO A 772 -9.66 18.83 44.49
C PRO A 772 -10.17 20.27 44.40
N VAL A 773 -11.15 20.53 43.53
CA VAL A 773 -11.71 21.88 43.31
C VAL A 773 -12.87 22.21 44.26
N THR A 774 -13.56 21.21 44.82
CA THR A 774 -14.79 21.43 45.62
C THR A 774 -14.63 21.04 47.08
N GLY A 775 -13.74 20.09 47.36
CA GLY A 775 -13.57 19.46 48.67
C GLY A 775 -14.69 18.49 49.05
N SER A 776 -15.62 18.18 48.13
CA SER A 776 -16.76 17.27 48.36
C SER A 776 -16.46 15.89 47.79
N PRO A 777 -16.81 14.79 48.49
CA PRO A 777 -16.68 13.42 48.01
C PRO A 777 -17.98 12.92 47.33
N HIS A 778 -19.00 13.77 47.26
CA HIS A 778 -20.29 13.40 46.68
C HIS A 778 -20.24 13.48 45.15
N HIS A 779 -20.79 12.46 44.50
CA HIS A 779 -20.85 12.30 43.05
C HIS A 779 -22.30 12.05 42.62
N TYR A 780 -22.84 12.99 41.85
CA TYR A 780 -24.21 12.97 41.34
C TYR A 780 -24.23 12.71 39.83
N VAL A 781 -25.20 11.90 39.37
CA VAL A 781 -25.40 11.63 37.95
C VAL A 781 -26.81 12.06 37.58
N LEU A 782 -26.89 13.13 36.77
CA LEU A 782 -28.10 13.87 36.43
C LEU A 782 -28.43 13.68 34.94
N TYR A 783 -29.73 13.75 34.61
CA TYR A 783 -30.15 13.71 33.22
C TYR A 783 -29.85 15.04 32.52
N ASP A 784 -29.51 14.96 31.23
CA ASP A 784 -29.58 16.15 30.38
C ASP A 784 -31.03 16.64 30.28
N ARG A 785 -31.18 17.97 30.17
CA ARG A 785 -32.45 18.69 30.19
C ARG A 785 -33.45 18.19 29.13
N PHE A 786 -32.99 17.74 27.97
CA PHE A 786 -33.88 17.24 26.92
C PHE A 786 -34.36 15.80 27.15
N HIS A 787 -33.64 15.06 27.99
CA HIS A 787 -33.92 13.66 28.29
C HIS A 787 -34.64 13.45 29.63
N GLU A 788 -34.83 14.51 30.43
CA GLU A 788 -35.56 14.49 31.71
C GLU A 788 -37.03 14.01 31.60
N ALA A 789 -37.64 14.10 30.41
CA ALA A 789 -39.04 13.69 30.18
C ALA A 789 -39.21 12.22 29.77
N ASN A 790 -38.11 11.53 29.40
CA ASN A 790 -38.14 10.18 28.83
C ASN A 790 -37.87 9.07 29.87
N THR A 791 -37.92 9.40 31.17
CA THR A 791 -37.57 8.48 32.26
C THR A 791 -38.76 7.62 32.68
N LYS A 792 -38.58 6.30 32.75
CA LYS A 792 -39.65 5.35 33.16
C LYS A 792 -39.78 5.15 34.67
N ASP A 793 -38.74 5.45 35.45
CA ASP A 793 -38.73 5.29 36.91
C ASP A 793 -39.15 6.60 37.60
N ILE A 794 -40.10 6.53 38.54
CA ILE A 794 -40.57 7.69 39.30
C ILE A 794 -39.46 8.36 40.14
N LYS A 795 -38.42 7.62 40.54
CA LYS A 795 -37.29 8.11 41.34
C LYS A 795 -36.37 9.01 40.53
N ASP A 796 -36.37 8.90 39.21
CA ASP A 796 -35.49 9.65 38.32
C ASP A 796 -35.82 11.16 38.29
N VAL A 797 -36.98 11.57 38.80
CA VAL A 797 -37.28 12.99 39.04
C VAL A 797 -36.24 13.66 39.96
N LEU A 798 -35.56 12.89 40.82
CA LEU A 798 -34.50 13.36 41.71
C LEU A 798 -33.13 13.52 41.03
N ARG A 799 -33.04 13.23 39.72
CA ARG A 799 -31.85 13.44 38.87
C ARG A 799 -31.98 14.67 37.96
N LYS A 800 -32.99 15.52 38.18
CA LYS A 800 -33.22 16.72 37.37
C LYS A 800 -32.26 17.84 37.74
N LEU A 801 -31.66 18.47 36.73
CA LEU A 801 -30.69 19.55 36.90
C LEU A 801 -31.34 20.79 37.53
N THR A 802 -32.63 21.00 37.27
CA THR A 802 -33.44 22.12 37.79
C THR A 802 -33.63 22.11 39.32
N LEU A 803 -33.33 21.00 39.99
CA LEU A 803 -33.38 20.88 41.45
C LEU A 803 -32.20 21.58 42.13
N VAL A 804 -31.08 21.83 41.42
CA VAL A 804 -29.87 22.46 41.99
C VAL A 804 -29.77 23.92 41.58
N PRO A 805 -29.99 24.90 42.48
CA PRO A 805 -29.93 26.32 42.14
C PRO A 805 -28.58 26.77 41.57
N GLN A 806 -27.49 26.14 41.99
CA GLN A 806 -26.13 26.43 41.51
C GLN A 806 -25.90 26.00 40.05
N LEU A 807 -26.69 25.05 39.52
CA LEU A 807 -26.57 24.54 38.15
C LEU A 807 -27.70 25.06 37.26
N ALA A 808 -28.91 25.18 37.81
CA ALA A 808 -30.12 25.59 37.11
C ALA A 808 -29.94 26.95 36.42
N GLY A 809 -30.08 26.96 35.09
CA GLY A 809 -29.94 28.17 34.27
C GLY A 809 -28.51 28.69 34.09
N LYS A 810 -27.51 28.10 34.75
CA LYS A 810 -26.09 28.47 34.63
C LYS A 810 -25.29 27.49 33.77
N VAL A 811 -25.65 26.21 33.77
CA VAL A 811 -25.00 25.20 32.94
C VAL A 811 -25.67 25.14 31.57
N ASN A 812 -24.87 25.33 30.52
CA ASN A 812 -25.29 25.02 29.16
C ASN A 812 -25.15 23.50 28.94
N SER A 813 -26.22 22.75 29.19
CA SER A 813 -26.21 21.30 29.01
C SER A 813 -26.11 20.87 27.54
N GLN A 814 -26.50 21.76 26.61
CA GLN A 814 -26.50 21.53 25.15
C GLN A 814 -25.13 21.63 24.47
N VAL A 815 -24.06 21.79 25.26
CA VAL A 815 -22.74 22.15 24.74
C VAL A 815 -22.10 21.01 23.94
N ALA A 816 -22.46 19.75 24.23
CA ALA A 816 -22.00 18.59 23.49
C ALA A 816 -22.68 18.50 22.12
N GLU A 817 -23.99 18.71 22.06
CA GLU A 817 -24.79 18.74 20.84
C GLU A 817 -24.36 19.91 19.94
N GLN A 818 -24.01 21.06 20.52
CA GLN A 818 -23.44 22.18 19.77
C GLN A 818 -22.08 21.84 19.16
N LEU A 819 -21.23 21.07 19.85
CA LEU A 819 -19.98 20.56 19.29
C LEU A 819 -20.28 19.60 18.13
N PHE A 820 -21.18 18.64 18.36
CA PHE A 820 -21.56 17.63 17.39
C PHE A 820 -22.22 18.21 16.14
N ALA A 821 -23.08 19.21 16.26
CA ALA A 821 -23.69 19.89 15.13
C ALA A 821 -22.64 20.54 14.22
N LYS A 822 -21.54 21.06 14.80
CA LYS A 822 -20.39 21.56 14.03
C LYS A 822 -19.60 20.42 13.42
N MET A 823 -19.22 19.43 14.22
CA MET A 823 -18.38 18.31 13.77
C MET A 823 -19.06 17.42 12.72
N LYS A 824 -20.40 17.37 12.68
CA LYS A 824 -21.16 16.68 11.63
C LYS A 824 -20.80 17.15 10.22
N LYS A 825 -20.34 18.40 10.06
CA LYS A 825 -19.85 18.94 8.79
C LYS A 825 -18.56 18.27 8.33
N ASN A 826 -17.82 17.61 9.21
CA ASN A 826 -16.58 16.89 8.89
C ASN A 826 -16.83 15.45 8.42
N ASN A 827 -18.02 14.89 8.68
CA ASN A 827 -18.30 13.47 8.41
C ASN A 827 -18.04 13.06 6.95
N TYR A 828 -18.24 13.97 5.98
CA TYR A 828 -18.05 13.62 4.56
C TYR A 828 -16.61 13.27 4.19
N PHE A 829 -15.60 13.79 4.92
CA PHE A 829 -14.20 13.47 4.69
C PHE A 829 -13.62 12.54 5.76
N LEU A 830 -14.07 12.68 7.01
CA LEU A 830 -13.62 11.82 8.10
C LEU A 830 -14.09 10.37 7.92
N ASN A 831 -15.33 10.14 7.47
CA ASN A 831 -15.88 8.79 7.35
C ASN A 831 -15.28 8.01 6.16
N MET A 832 -14.65 8.70 5.22
CA MET A 832 -13.98 8.11 4.05
C MET A 832 -12.53 7.70 4.34
N SER A 833 -12.02 8.02 5.53
CA SER A 833 -10.64 7.76 5.93
C SER A 833 -10.47 6.39 6.60
N LEU A 834 -9.24 5.85 6.55
CA LEU A 834 -8.86 4.68 7.34
C LEU A 834 -9.04 4.97 8.86
N PRO A 835 -9.28 3.94 9.70
CA PRO A 835 -9.48 4.12 11.13
C PRO A 835 -8.36 4.93 11.83
N SER A 836 -7.09 4.61 11.56
CA SER A 836 -5.94 5.33 12.15
C SER A 836 -5.89 6.80 11.72
N THR A 837 -6.07 7.07 10.42
CA THR A 837 -6.17 8.42 9.86
C THR A 837 -7.29 9.22 10.52
N HIS A 838 -8.47 8.61 10.67
CA HIS A 838 -9.63 9.27 11.26
C HIS A 838 -9.36 9.72 12.69
N ILE A 839 -8.95 8.79 13.56
CA ILE A 839 -8.81 9.09 14.99
C ILE A 839 -7.68 10.09 15.25
N PHE A 840 -6.59 9.99 14.48
CA PHE A 840 -5.48 10.94 14.54
C PHE A 840 -5.95 12.35 14.13
N GLN A 841 -6.66 12.46 13.02
CA GLN A 841 -7.21 13.74 12.56
C GLN A 841 -8.26 14.30 13.53
N MET A 842 -9.13 13.46 14.09
CA MET A 842 -10.12 13.85 15.10
C MET A 842 -9.45 14.42 16.36
N ARG A 843 -8.42 13.75 16.90
CA ARG A 843 -7.65 14.25 18.05
C ARG A 843 -7.07 15.63 17.77
N ASN A 844 -6.46 15.83 16.60
CA ASN A 844 -5.89 17.12 16.20
C ASN A 844 -6.96 18.22 16.07
N ILE A 845 -8.11 17.88 15.47
CA ILE A 845 -9.23 18.83 15.36
C ILE A 845 -9.72 19.26 16.74
N ILE A 846 -9.90 18.31 17.67
CA ILE A 846 -10.36 18.59 19.04
C ILE A 846 -9.31 19.35 19.85
N HIS A 847 -8.03 19.03 19.68
CA HIS A 847 -6.93 19.77 20.31
C HIS A 847 -6.98 21.25 19.95
N HIS A 848 -6.99 21.58 18.66
CA HIS A 848 -7.05 22.97 18.20
C HIS A 848 -8.37 23.66 18.56
N TYR A 849 -9.50 22.93 18.57
CA TYR A 849 -10.77 23.45 19.07
C TYR A 849 -10.67 23.88 20.55
N ASN A 850 -10.08 23.04 21.40
CA ASN A 850 -9.86 23.33 22.82
C ASN A 850 -8.92 24.52 23.00
N VAL A 851 -7.78 24.54 22.31
CA VAL A 851 -6.79 25.63 22.35
C VAL A 851 -7.42 26.95 21.95
N LYS A 852 -8.15 27.00 20.83
CA LYS A 852 -8.83 28.20 20.35
C LYS A 852 -9.85 28.72 21.36
N LYS A 853 -10.59 27.81 22.01
CA LYS A 853 -11.62 28.18 23.00
C LYS A 853 -11.00 28.71 24.29
N ASN A 854 -9.96 28.06 24.80
CA ASN A 854 -9.18 28.53 25.96
C ASN A 854 -8.53 29.89 25.66
N ASN A 855 -7.88 30.06 24.51
CA ASN A 855 -7.24 31.33 24.12
C ASN A 855 -8.26 32.47 24.04
N LYS A 856 -9.47 32.23 23.54
CA LYS A 856 -10.55 33.22 23.53
C LYS A 856 -10.97 33.65 24.95
N VAL A 857 -11.00 32.71 25.89
CA VAL A 857 -11.31 33.01 27.30
C VAL A 857 -10.15 33.76 27.96
N LEU A 858 -8.92 33.26 27.83
CA LEU A 858 -7.72 33.90 28.36
C LEU A 858 -7.53 35.32 27.82
N HIS A 859 -7.76 35.56 26.53
CA HIS A 859 -7.67 36.89 25.95
C HIS A 859 -8.68 37.86 26.58
N ARG A 860 -9.93 37.41 26.81
CA ARG A 860 -10.93 38.22 27.54
C ARG A 860 -10.50 38.49 28.98
N LEU A 861 -10.04 37.48 29.70
CA LEU A 861 -9.56 37.63 31.08
C LEU A 861 -8.35 38.56 31.17
N ARG A 862 -7.36 38.43 30.28
CA ARG A 862 -6.20 39.32 30.20
C ARG A 862 -6.58 40.77 29.89
N LYS A 863 -7.59 40.98 29.03
CA LYS A 863 -8.11 42.33 28.75
C LYS A 863 -8.73 42.98 30.00
N THR A 864 -9.36 42.19 30.87
CA THR A 864 -10.01 42.69 32.08
C THR A 864 -9.05 42.82 33.27
N PHE A 865 -8.14 41.86 33.45
CA PHE A 865 -7.34 41.70 34.68
C PHE A 865 -5.83 41.84 34.48
N GLY A 866 -5.35 41.98 33.24
CA GLY A 866 -3.95 42.27 32.94
C GLY A 866 -2.95 41.27 33.55
N SER A 867 -1.90 41.80 34.18
CA SER A 867 -0.82 41.05 34.84
C SER A 867 -1.22 40.36 36.14
N MET A 868 -2.41 40.64 36.69
CA MET A 868 -2.91 39.95 37.89
C MET A 868 -3.37 38.53 37.60
N LEU A 869 -3.44 38.11 36.33
CA LEU A 869 -3.88 36.77 35.96
C LEU A 869 -2.72 35.77 36.08
N ALA A 870 -2.86 34.79 36.98
CA ALA A 870 -1.94 33.68 37.15
C ALA A 870 -2.65 32.34 36.89
N THR A 871 -1.89 31.26 36.67
CA THR A 871 -2.43 29.90 36.58
C THR A 871 -2.17 29.19 37.91
N ASN A 872 -3.21 28.67 38.55
CA ASN A 872 -3.05 27.91 39.80
C ASN A 872 -2.56 26.47 39.55
N MET A 873 -2.29 25.73 40.63
CA MET A 873 -1.83 24.34 40.57
C MET A 873 -2.79 23.35 39.89
N TYR A 874 -4.06 23.75 39.69
CA TYR A 874 -5.07 22.95 39.01
C TYR A 874 -5.27 23.39 37.54
N GLY A 875 -4.41 24.26 36.99
CA GLY A 875 -4.51 24.71 35.61
C GLY A 875 -5.59 25.79 35.36
N GLN A 876 -6.15 26.38 36.40
CA GLN A 876 -7.15 27.46 36.29
C GLN A 876 -6.50 28.83 36.23
N ALA A 877 -7.02 29.70 35.37
CA ALA A 877 -6.70 31.12 35.38
C ALA A 877 -7.40 31.80 36.55
N VAL A 878 -6.62 32.30 37.50
CA VAL A 878 -7.07 32.96 38.74
C VAL A 878 -6.40 34.33 38.89
N LEU A 879 -6.94 35.17 39.77
CA LEU A 879 -6.27 36.41 40.16
C LEU A 879 -5.19 36.08 41.18
N GLY A 880 -3.92 36.20 40.78
CA GLY A 880 -2.76 36.05 41.63
C GLY A 880 -2.38 37.36 42.31
N ASN A 881 -1.88 37.24 43.55
CA ASN A 881 -1.15 38.33 44.20
C ASN A 881 0.32 38.29 43.68
N PRO A 882 0.98 39.42 43.37
CA PRO A 882 2.33 39.42 42.76
C PRO A 882 3.48 38.81 43.60
N CYS A 883 3.23 38.28 44.80
CA CYS A 883 4.27 37.98 45.80
C CYS A 883 4.36 36.54 46.32
N LEU A 884 3.73 35.53 45.68
CA LEU A 884 3.93 34.13 46.10
C LEU A 884 4.18 33.24 44.88
N SER A 885 5.46 32.96 44.61
CA SER A 885 5.88 31.84 43.77
C SER A 885 5.51 30.51 44.44
N PRO A 886 5.20 29.44 43.68
CA PRO A 886 4.86 28.14 44.26
C PRO A 886 6.10 27.52 44.93
N GLU A 887 5.97 27.15 46.20
CA GLU A 887 6.91 26.25 46.88
C GLU A 887 6.80 24.85 46.24
N GLU A 888 7.92 24.33 45.72
CA GLU A 888 8.01 22.94 45.28
C GLU A 888 8.05 22.00 46.51
N PRO A 889 7.24 20.93 46.57
CA PRO A 889 7.39 19.91 47.59
C PRO A 889 8.56 18.99 47.23
N GLY A 890 9.56 18.95 48.10
CA GLY A 890 10.67 18.01 48.02
C GLY A 890 10.23 16.55 48.14
N GLY A 891 10.86 15.69 47.33
CA GLY A 891 10.67 14.25 47.34
C GLY A 891 11.53 13.60 46.24
N THR A 892 12.70 13.13 46.66
CA THR A 892 13.77 12.43 45.93
C THR A 892 13.32 11.44 44.84
N ASP A 893 13.85 11.64 43.62
CA ASP A 893 14.23 10.55 42.72
C ASP A 893 15.66 10.83 42.23
N VAL A 894 16.53 9.83 42.39
CA VAL A 894 17.96 9.87 42.10
C VAL A 894 18.15 9.91 40.58
N VAL A 895 18.62 11.05 40.06
CA VAL A 895 19.24 11.14 38.74
C VAL A 895 20.74 11.24 38.95
N MET A 896 21.49 10.28 38.41
CA MET A 896 22.94 10.41 38.28
C MET A 896 23.24 11.49 37.24
N GLU A 897 23.61 12.69 37.70
CA GLU A 897 24.38 13.64 36.92
C GLU A 897 25.86 13.27 37.04
N ASP A 898 26.52 13.05 35.91
CA ASP A 898 27.97 13.18 35.82
C ASP A 898 28.27 14.43 34.99
N SER A 899 28.79 15.42 35.71
CA SER A 899 29.22 16.73 35.26
C SER A 899 30.46 16.69 34.39
N THR A 900 30.60 17.59 33.41
CA THR A 900 31.80 18.45 33.29
C THR A 900 31.70 19.54 32.22
N GLN A 901 31.74 20.78 32.73
CA GLN A 901 32.59 21.91 32.32
C GLN A 901 32.57 22.43 30.87
N THR A 902 32.06 23.66 30.75
CA THR A 902 32.47 24.71 29.81
C THR A 902 33.99 24.90 29.74
N PRO A 903 34.52 25.31 28.58
CA PRO A 903 35.72 26.13 28.55
C PRO A 903 35.47 27.50 27.92
N THR A 904 35.91 28.49 28.68
CA THR A 904 36.12 29.90 28.40
C THR A 904 37.11 30.13 27.25
N MET A 905 36.92 31.23 26.51
CA MET A 905 37.89 31.76 25.54
C MET A 905 39.28 31.94 26.14
N VAL A 906 40.30 31.49 25.40
CA VAL A 906 41.69 31.95 25.50
C VAL A 906 42.08 32.50 24.12
N THR A 907 42.53 33.76 24.09
CA THR A 907 43.14 34.43 22.94
C THR A 907 44.66 34.53 23.14
N CYS A 908 45.37 34.83 22.03
CA CYS A 908 46.84 34.92 21.82
C CYS A 908 47.46 33.63 21.24
N SER A 909 48.26 33.63 20.17
CA SER A 909 48.99 34.71 19.46
C SER A 909 49.67 34.16 18.18
N GLY A 910 49.81 34.99 17.13
CA GLY A 910 50.72 34.80 15.97
C GLY A 910 50.01 34.62 14.61
N GLU A 911 49.49 35.69 13.99
CA GLU A 911 50.10 36.55 12.93
C GLU A 911 50.20 35.87 11.53
N CYS A 912 49.32 36.23 10.58
CA CYS A 912 49.46 37.22 9.47
C CYS A 912 50.23 36.63 8.25
N PHE A 913 49.77 36.64 6.99
CA PHE A 913 49.22 37.65 6.05
C PHE A 913 48.24 36.94 5.07
N GLY A 914 47.34 37.51 4.24
CA GLY A 914 47.18 38.84 3.65
C GLY A 914 47.01 38.74 2.11
N PHE A 915 45.75 38.79 1.64
CA PHE A 915 45.21 39.28 0.35
C PHE A 915 45.45 38.62 -1.06
N PHE A 916 44.37 38.74 -1.85
CA PHE A 916 44.22 39.02 -3.31
C PHE A 916 43.67 37.94 -4.27
N LYS A 917 42.45 38.26 -4.76
CA LYS A 917 41.95 38.32 -6.16
C LYS A 917 42.84 37.74 -7.28
N PHE A 918 42.22 36.95 -8.16
CA PHE A 918 42.59 36.88 -9.58
C PHE A 918 41.33 36.91 -10.46
N ASP A 919 41.17 38.01 -11.20
CA ASP A 919 40.47 38.04 -12.47
C ASP A 919 41.43 37.46 -13.53
N ASN A 920 40.96 36.57 -14.42
CA ASN A 920 41.32 36.52 -15.84
C ASN A 920 40.45 35.50 -16.62
N VAL A 921 39.55 36.08 -17.39
CA VAL A 921 38.75 35.69 -18.59
C VAL A 921 39.43 34.59 -19.45
N VAL A 922 38.75 33.66 -20.14
CA VAL A 922 38.11 33.84 -21.47
C VAL A 922 37.05 32.76 -21.77
N TYR A 923 35.86 33.25 -22.16
CA TYR A 923 34.78 32.53 -22.85
C TYR A 923 35.19 32.16 -24.28
N ASN A 924 34.89 30.94 -24.72
CA ASN A 924 34.72 30.63 -26.14
C ASN A 924 33.28 30.16 -26.38
N ALA A 925 32.42 31.12 -26.72
CA ALA A 925 31.19 30.86 -27.44
C ALA A 925 31.36 31.37 -28.89
N PRO A 926 30.99 30.59 -29.91
CA PRO A 926 30.60 31.14 -31.19
C PRO A 926 29.08 31.28 -31.25
N PHE A 927 28.63 32.50 -31.55
CA PHE A 927 27.25 32.89 -31.85
C PHE A 927 26.85 32.49 -33.29
N VAL A 928 25.71 31.79 -33.44
CA VAL A 928 24.52 32.05 -34.31
C VAL A 928 24.74 32.50 -35.79
N PRO A 929 24.09 31.87 -36.82
CA PRO A 929 22.77 32.34 -37.26
C PRO A 929 21.74 31.30 -37.76
N LEU A 930 20.47 31.64 -37.50
CA LEU A 930 19.30 31.25 -38.29
C LEU A 930 19.48 31.58 -39.78
N PHE A 931 19.09 30.67 -40.68
CA PHE A 931 18.21 30.86 -41.87
C PHE A 931 18.46 29.82 -42.98
N ARG A 932 17.34 29.26 -43.50
CA ARG A 932 17.06 28.75 -44.87
C ARG A 932 17.96 27.64 -45.43
N LYS A 933 17.42 26.52 -45.92
CA LYS A 933 16.30 26.32 -46.85
C LYS A 933 15.48 25.09 -46.50
#